data_AF-A0A444XUN0-F1
#
_entry.id   AF-A0A444XUN0-F1
#
_cell.length_a   1.000
_cell.length_b   1.000
_cell.length_c   1.000
_cell.angle_alpha   90.00
_cell.angle_beta   90.00
_cell.angle_gamma   90.00
#
_symmetry.space_group_name_H-M   'P 1'
#
loop_
_entity.id
_entity.type
_entity.pdbx_description
1 polymer ?
#
loop_
_entity_poly.entity_id
_entity_poly.type
_entity_poly.pdbx_seq_one_letter_code
_entity_poly.pdbx_strand_id
1 'polypeptide(L)'
;MAGESQNWVLMVTAQTPTNIAVIKYWGKRDETLILPVNDSISVTLDPSHLCTTTTVAVSPSFQKDRMWLNGKEIALSGGRFQSCLRELRKRACDVEDKKKGIKISKEDWSKLHLHIASYNNFPTAAGLASSAAGLACLVYSIGKLMNVKEDESQLSAIARQGSGSACRSLFGGFVKWIMGKEEDGSDSLAVQLADEKHWDDLVIIIAVVSSRQKETSSTSGMRESVETSLLLQHRAKEIVPKRILQMEEAIRNRDFASFSRLTCTDSNQFHAVCLDTWPPIFYMNDTSHRIISIIEKWNRSEESPQVAYTFDAGPNAVLIARNRQTAALLLQRLLYYFPPTSGDLDSYIIGDKSIAKDAGINGIQDVEALPPPPEIKDNIPSQKFKGDVNYFICTRPGRGPVLLSDESQALLNSENGLPNILHCTLSLINPEDELSWLAMESEDVNLVQTRKSSWKKCDFSVGKWVFDESYPLYDPNCPYLSTAVTCQKNGRPDSDYEKWKWKPFGCSIPRFDALRFLGKMRRKRIMLVGDSIMRNQWESLVCLVQGVIPTGRKKVTYNGPSMAFHAMDFETSIEFFWAPLLVELKKGNQNKRVLHLDMIEDNARYWKGVDVLVFDSAHWWTHSGESSSWDYYMEGNRIITNMNPMVAYHKGLSTWARWVDLNLDPQRTRVFFRSMSPRHNRQNGWKCYNQRQPIQSFSHIHVPEPVVVLQAVLKRMRFPVYLQDITTMTAFRRDGHPSVYRKAISEEMKQKPGTGLSSDCSHWCLPGVPDIWNEMLSALV
;
A
#
# COMPACT_ATOMS: atom_id res chain seq x y z
N MET A 1 15.70 36.04 -41.15
CA MET A 1 14.53 35.13 -41.08
C MET A 1 14.56 34.49 -39.71
N ALA A 2 13.65 34.91 -38.82
CA ALA A 2 13.52 34.36 -37.48
C ALA A 2 13.10 32.88 -37.58
N GLY A 3 13.78 32.01 -36.85
CA GLY A 3 13.60 30.57 -36.92
C GLY A 3 12.16 30.16 -36.64
N GLU A 4 11.54 29.46 -37.59
CA GLU A 4 10.32 28.70 -37.35
C GLU A 4 10.58 27.76 -36.18
N SER A 5 9.79 27.93 -35.10
CA SER A 5 9.77 27.01 -33.97
C SER A 5 9.46 25.60 -34.50
N GLN A 6 10.46 24.72 -34.50
CA GLN A 6 10.29 23.33 -34.89
C GLN A 6 9.33 22.61 -33.91
N ASN A 7 8.05 22.57 -34.26
CA ASN A 7 6.97 21.90 -33.50
C ASN A 7 6.73 20.47 -34.02
N TRP A 8 7.79 19.68 -34.22
CA TRP A 8 7.65 18.27 -34.58
C TRP A 8 7.62 17.39 -33.32
N VAL A 9 6.95 16.24 -33.41
CA VAL A 9 6.97 15.19 -32.39
C VAL A 9 7.39 13.87 -33.05
N LEU A 10 8.49 13.29 -32.55
CA LEU A 10 8.93 11.95 -32.93
C LEU A 10 8.62 11.01 -31.77
N MET A 11 8.00 9.86 -32.05
CA MET A 11 7.62 8.90 -31.01
C MET A 11 7.84 7.45 -31.42
N VAL A 12 8.01 6.60 -30.40
CA VAL A 12 8.11 5.15 -30.52
C VAL A 12 7.20 4.52 -29.48
N THR A 13 6.42 3.52 -29.89
CA THR A 13 5.62 2.70 -28.98
C THR A 13 6.17 1.27 -28.97
N ALA A 14 6.35 0.72 -27.78
CA ALA A 14 6.79 -0.65 -27.59
C ALA A 14 5.90 -1.38 -26.59
N GLN A 15 5.91 -2.71 -26.67
CA GLN A 15 5.27 -3.61 -25.72
C GLN A 15 6.33 -4.58 -25.19
N THR A 16 6.38 -4.75 -23.86
CA THR A 16 7.36 -5.60 -23.19
C THR A 16 6.67 -6.59 -22.25
N PRO A 17 7.06 -7.87 -22.27
CA PRO A 17 6.50 -8.87 -21.36
C PRO A 17 7.03 -8.74 -19.93
N THR A 18 6.29 -9.33 -18.99
CA THR A 18 6.83 -9.63 -17.66
C THR A 18 7.57 -10.99 -17.65
N ASN A 19 8.33 -11.27 -16.60
CA ASN A 19 9.03 -12.54 -16.42
C ASN A 19 8.85 -13.08 -14.99
N ILE A 20 8.92 -14.41 -14.83
CA ILE A 20 8.84 -15.10 -13.54
C ILE A 20 10.14 -15.85 -13.27
N ALA A 21 10.76 -15.58 -12.13
CA ALA A 21 12.00 -16.25 -11.74
C ALA A 21 11.75 -17.70 -11.28
N VAL A 22 12.45 -18.64 -11.90
CA VAL A 22 12.51 -20.06 -11.48
C VAL A 22 13.75 -20.34 -10.63
N ILE A 23 14.81 -19.54 -10.80
CA ILE A 23 15.91 -19.38 -9.85
C ILE A 23 15.93 -17.92 -9.39
N LYS A 24 15.71 -17.67 -8.10
CA LYS A 24 15.35 -16.37 -7.55
C LYS A 24 16.55 -15.43 -7.40
N TYR A 25 16.34 -14.19 -7.84
CA TYR A 25 17.15 -13.03 -7.46
C TYR A 25 16.68 -12.51 -6.10
N TRP A 26 17.54 -12.55 -5.09
CA TRP A 26 17.28 -11.95 -3.78
C TRP A 26 18.58 -11.54 -3.10
N GLY A 27 18.78 -10.23 -2.97
CA GLY A 27 19.97 -9.63 -2.35
C GLY A 27 20.89 -8.97 -3.37
N LYS A 28 21.47 -7.82 -2.99
CA LYS A 28 22.39 -7.04 -3.83
C LYS A 28 23.75 -6.96 -3.16
N ARG A 29 24.82 -7.10 -3.96
CA ARG A 29 26.18 -6.74 -3.55
C ARG A 29 26.46 -5.25 -3.77
N ASP A 30 25.73 -4.61 -4.69
CA ASP A 30 25.79 -3.17 -4.94
C ASP A 30 24.38 -2.61 -5.16
N GLU A 31 23.97 -1.67 -4.31
CA GLU A 31 22.65 -1.02 -4.35
C GLU A 31 22.55 0.12 -5.38
N THR A 32 23.68 0.68 -5.81
CA THR A 32 23.75 1.80 -6.77
C THR A 32 23.68 1.28 -8.20
N LEU A 33 24.50 0.28 -8.52
CA LEU A 33 24.57 -0.37 -9.83
C LEU A 33 23.57 -1.52 -9.97
N ILE A 34 22.88 -1.87 -8.88
CA ILE A 34 21.92 -2.98 -8.77
C ILE A 34 22.56 -4.30 -9.21
N LEU A 35 23.66 -4.66 -8.55
CA LEU A 35 24.39 -5.89 -8.81
C LEU A 35 23.96 -6.98 -7.83
N PRO A 36 23.58 -8.19 -8.28
CA PRO A 36 22.98 -9.19 -7.43
C PRO A 36 24.07 -10.00 -6.69
N VAL A 37 23.69 -10.67 -5.60
CA VAL A 37 24.60 -11.60 -4.91
C VAL A 37 24.72 -12.97 -5.62
N ASN A 38 23.80 -13.28 -6.55
CA ASN A 38 23.78 -14.52 -7.30
C ASN A 38 23.11 -14.35 -8.69
N ASP A 39 23.43 -15.25 -9.62
CA ASP A 39 22.72 -15.38 -10.90
C ASP A 39 21.23 -15.69 -10.68
N SER A 40 20.38 -15.40 -11.67
CA SER A 40 18.97 -15.79 -11.65
C SER A 40 18.50 -16.23 -13.03
N ILE A 41 17.49 -17.11 -13.08
CA ILE A 41 16.87 -17.60 -14.32
C ILE A 41 15.36 -17.37 -14.23
N SER A 42 14.76 -16.87 -15.30
CA SER A 42 13.33 -16.65 -15.42
C SER A 42 12.76 -17.18 -16.72
N VAL A 43 11.44 -17.40 -16.73
CA VAL A 43 10.64 -17.57 -17.95
C VAL A 43 9.89 -16.28 -18.25
N THR A 44 10.01 -15.79 -19.49
CA THR A 44 9.27 -14.64 -20.01
C THR A 44 7.84 -15.06 -20.35
N LEU A 45 6.84 -14.26 -19.95
CA LEU A 45 5.42 -14.59 -20.17
C LEU A 45 4.89 -14.00 -21.49
N ASP A 46 3.87 -14.62 -22.08
CA ASP A 46 3.25 -14.14 -23.33
C ASP A 46 2.69 -12.71 -23.18
N PRO A 47 3.20 -11.73 -23.96
CA PRO A 47 2.74 -10.35 -23.89
C PRO A 47 1.29 -10.16 -24.36
N SER A 48 0.67 -11.15 -25.03
CA SER A 48 -0.77 -11.11 -25.33
C SER A 48 -1.64 -11.08 -24.07
N HIS A 49 -1.13 -11.62 -22.96
CA HIS A 49 -1.85 -11.70 -21.70
C HIS A 49 -1.29 -10.72 -20.67
N LEU A 50 0.03 -10.61 -20.55
CA LEU A 50 0.70 -9.83 -19.50
C LEU A 50 1.83 -9.00 -20.07
N CYS A 51 1.60 -7.70 -20.24
CA CYS A 51 2.59 -6.78 -20.79
C CYS A 51 2.49 -5.36 -20.23
N THR A 52 3.56 -4.62 -20.45
CA THR A 52 3.59 -3.17 -20.36
C THR A 52 3.71 -2.58 -21.76
N THR A 53 2.84 -1.64 -22.10
CA THR A 53 2.95 -0.82 -23.31
C THR A 53 3.49 0.55 -22.91
N THR A 54 4.52 1.05 -23.61
CA THR A 54 5.12 2.36 -23.38
C THR A 54 5.27 3.10 -24.69
N THR A 55 4.78 4.35 -24.73
CA THR A 55 5.03 5.31 -25.80
C THR A 55 5.97 6.39 -25.27
N VAL A 56 7.09 6.59 -25.97
CA VAL A 56 8.04 7.68 -25.70
C VAL A 56 8.06 8.64 -26.86
N ALA A 57 8.06 9.93 -26.57
CA ALA A 57 8.08 11.00 -27.54
C ALA A 57 9.15 12.03 -27.19
N VAL A 58 9.72 12.65 -28.22
CA VAL A 58 10.68 13.75 -28.14
C VAL A 58 10.23 14.88 -29.06
N SER A 59 10.42 16.12 -28.60
CA SER A 59 10.13 17.33 -29.35
C SER A 59 10.97 18.51 -28.85
N PRO A 60 11.39 19.44 -29.72
CA PRO A 60 11.97 20.71 -29.30
C PRO A 60 11.01 21.59 -28.47
N SER A 61 9.70 21.34 -28.56
CA SER A 61 8.67 22.08 -27.83
C SER A 61 8.55 21.68 -26.36
N PHE A 62 9.02 20.48 -25.99
CA PHE A 62 8.90 19.96 -24.63
C PHE A 62 9.89 20.67 -23.70
N GLN A 63 9.40 21.12 -22.54
CA GLN A 63 10.17 21.95 -21.61
C GLN A 63 10.88 21.16 -20.50
N LYS A 64 10.48 19.91 -20.27
CA LYS A 64 11.04 19.02 -19.24
C LYS A 64 10.68 17.58 -19.55
N ASP A 65 11.45 16.66 -18.99
CA ASP A 65 11.08 15.24 -19.02
C ASP A 65 9.82 15.01 -18.18
N ARG A 66 8.83 14.31 -18.74
CA ARG A 66 7.55 13.98 -18.07
C ARG A 66 7.20 12.53 -18.30
N MET A 67 6.63 11.90 -17.28
CA MET A 67 6.15 10.52 -17.40
C MET A 67 4.74 10.40 -16.84
N TRP A 68 3.90 9.66 -17.56
CA TRP A 68 2.59 9.22 -17.14
C TRP A 68 2.55 7.71 -17.06
N LEU A 69 1.91 7.21 -16.02
CA LEU A 69 1.72 5.80 -15.81
C LEU A 69 0.24 5.58 -15.48
N ASN A 70 -0.42 4.70 -16.24
CA ASN A 70 -1.84 4.41 -16.13
C ASN A 70 -2.68 5.71 -16.06
N GLY A 71 -2.33 6.69 -16.90
CA GLY A 71 -3.04 7.98 -17.02
C GLY A 71 -2.68 9.04 -15.97
N LYS A 72 -1.83 8.75 -14.98
CA LYS A 72 -1.42 9.72 -13.94
C LYS A 72 0.02 10.16 -14.13
N GLU A 73 0.28 11.46 -14.02
CA GLU A 73 1.63 12.01 -14.14
C GLU A 73 2.46 11.66 -12.89
N ILE A 74 3.70 11.25 -13.11
CA ILE A 74 4.62 10.78 -12.07
C ILE A 74 5.93 11.57 -12.18
N ALA A 75 6.57 11.82 -11.04
CA ALA A 75 7.83 12.54 -11.02
C ALA A 75 8.98 11.63 -11.50
N LEU A 76 9.74 12.11 -12.51
CA LEU A 76 10.98 11.45 -12.96
C LEU A 76 12.19 11.78 -12.08
N SER A 77 12.02 12.50 -10.97
CA SER A 77 13.11 12.90 -10.07
C SER A 77 13.71 11.75 -9.24
N GLY A 78 13.12 10.54 -9.28
CA GLY A 78 13.64 9.37 -8.61
C GLY A 78 14.94 8.84 -9.24
N GLY A 79 15.87 8.36 -8.39
CA GLY A 79 17.22 7.96 -8.81
C GLY A 79 17.29 6.88 -9.90
N ARG A 80 16.32 5.95 -9.94
CA ARG A 80 16.28 4.86 -10.94
C ARG A 80 15.98 5.34 -12.35
N PHE A 81 14.98 6.22 -12.51
CA PHE A 81 14.57 6.71 -13.84
C PHE A 81 15.64 7.62 -14.42
N GLN A 82 16.22 8.49 -13.58
CA GLN A 82 17.34 9.35 -13.97
C GLN A 82 18.57 8.54 -14.39
N SER A 83 18.84 7.41 -13.72
CA SER A 83 19.97 6.56 -14.10
C SER A 83 19.77 5.93 -15.48
N CYS A 84 18.59 5.35 -15.76
CA CYS A 84 18.27 4.85 -17.10
C CYS A 84 18.35 5.95 -18.16
N LEU A 85 17.71 7.11 -17.92
CA LEU A 85 17.68 8.23 -18.86
C LEU A 85 19.07 8.77 -19.18
N ARG A 86 19.93 8.89 -18.16
CA ARG A 86 21.32 9.33 -18.31
C ARG A 86 22.13 8.37 -19.16
N GLU A 87 22.05 7.07 -18.87
CA GLU A 87 22.80 6.05 -19.63
C GLU A 87 22.32 5.93 -21.08
N LEU A 88 21.02 6.08 -21.33
CA LEU A 88 20.43 6.10 -22.68
C LEU A 88 20.84 7.34 -23.47
N ARG A 89 20.73 8.54 -22.87
CA ARG A 89 21.18 9.79 -23.51
C ARG A 89 22.66 9.75 -23.88
N LYS A 90 23.51 9.14 -23.02
CA LYS A 90 24.95 8.98 -23.29
C LYS A 90 25.23 8.11 -24.53
N ARG A 91 24.34 7.16 -24.84
CA ARG A 91 24.45 6.19 -25.95
C ARG A 91 23.63 6.56 -27.17
N ALA A 92 22.88 7.66 -27.11
CA ALA A 92 22.06 8.14 -28.20
C ALA A 92 22.93 8.40 -29.46
N CYS A 93 22.35 8.09 -30.62
CA CYS A 93 22.97 8.27 -31.92
C CYS A 93 22.11 9.20 -32.79
N ASP A 94 22.62 9.55 -33.97
CA ASP A 94 21.88 10.35 -34.94
C ASP A 94 20.59 9.63 -35.36
N VAL A 95 19.51 10.40 -35.48
CA VAL A 95 18.20 9.94 -35.95
C VAL A 95 17.71 10.81 -37.09
N GLU A 96 17.24 10.17 -38.17
CA GLU A 96 16.67 10.84 -39.32
C GLU A 96 15.34 10.16 -39.69
N ASP A 97 14.23 10.90 -39.59
CA ASP A 97 12.94 10.51 -40.17
C ASP A 97 12.71 11.32 -41.45
N LYS A 98 13.01 10.69 -42.59
CA LYS A 98 12.87 11.31 -43.91
C LYS A 98 11.44 11.68 -44.28
N LYS A 99 10.43 10.97 -43.74
CA LYS A 99 9.02 11.25 -44.06
C LYS A 99 8.55 12.52 -43.35
N LYS A 100 8.97 12.70 -42.11
CA LYS A 100 8.63 13.88 -41.29
C LYS A 100 9.64 15.02 -41.42
N GLY A 101 10.74 14.81 -42.16
CA GLY A 101 11.81 15.81 -42.31
C GLY A 101 12.55 16.10 -41.00
N ILE A 102 12.57 15.14 -40.06
CA ILE A 102 13.16 15.31 -38.73
C ILE A 102 14.59 14.79 -38.77
N LYS A 103 15.53 15.60 -38.29
CA LYS A 103 16.92 15.20 -38.08
C LYS A 103 17.36 15.62 -36.68
N ILE A 104 17.80 14.64 -35.89
CA ILE A 104 18.29 14.82 -34.53
C ILE A 104 19.74 14.33 -34.52
N SER A 105 20.68 15.22 -34.23
CA SER A 105 22.09 14.86 -34.04
C SER A 105 22.33 14.31 -32.64
N LYS A 106 23.43 13.57 -32.46
CA LYS A 106 23.87 13.06 -31.16
C LYS A 106 23.87 14.13 -30.07
N GLU A 107 24.33 15.34 -30.39
CA GLU A 107 24.45 16.45 -29.44
C GLU A 107 23.08 17.00 -29.01
N ASP A 108 22.06 16.91 -29.87
CA ASP A 108 20.72 17.44 -29.59
C ASP A 108 20.01 16.70 -28.45
N TRP A 109 20.29 15.39 -28.27
CA TRP A 109 19.69 14.56 -27.21
C TRP A 109 19.99 15.04 -25.79
N SER A 110 21.05 15.83 -25.61
CA SER A 110 21.38 16.46 -24.32
C SER A 110 20.45 17.61 -23.94
N LYS A 111 19.79 18.22 -24.94
CA LYS A 111 18.90 19.37 -24.78
C LYS A 111 17.43 19.00 -24.94
N LEU A 112 17.14 17.95 -25.71
CA LEU A 112 15.78 17.50 -25.96
C LEU A 112 15.18 16.80 -24.74
N HIS A 113 13.90 17.10 -24.51
CA HIS A 113 13.12 16.55 -23.42
C HIS A 113 12.20 15.43 -23.90
N LEU A 114 11.92 14.48 -23.01
CA LEU A 114 11.09 13.30 -23.30
C LEU A 114 9.73 13.39 -22.60
N HIS A 115 8.67 13.09 -23.33
CA HIS A 115 7.37 12.74 -22.77
C HIS A 115 7.17 11.23 -22.89
N ILE A 116 6.76 10.58 -21.79
CA ILE A 116 6.69 9.11 -21.69
C ILE A 116 5.32 8.74 -21.14
N ALA A 117 4.51 7.95 -21.84
CA ALA A 117 3.31 7.35 -21.26
C ALA A 117 3.43 5.83 -21.24
N SER A 118 3.10 5.21 -20.11
CA SER A 118 3.17 3.77 -19.91
C SER A 118 1.86 3.22 -19.34
N TYR A 119 1.48 2.03 -19.77
CA TYR A 119 0.28 1.32 -19.34
C TYR A 119 0.56 -0.17 -19.12
N ASN A 120 0.05 -0.75 -18.04
CA ASN A 120 0.11 -2.18 -17.78
C ASN A 120 -1.29 -2.79 -17.97
N ASN A 121 -1.40 -3.91 -18.69
CA ASN A 121 -2.68 -4.59 -18.91
C ASN A 121 -3.06 -5.60 -17.81
N PHE A 122 -2.29 -5.66 -16.73
CA PHE A 122 -2.53 -6.54 -15.59
C PHE A 122 -2.55 -5.76 -14.27
N PRO A 123 -3.38 -6.17 -13.30
CA PRO A 123 -3.53 -5.41 -12.06
C PRO A 123 -2.21 -5.34 -11.30
N THR A 124 -1.75 -4.11 -11.04
CA THR A 124 -0.48 -3.88 -10.33
C THR A 124 -0.52 -4.46 -8.90
N ALA A 125 -1.71 -4.57 -8.29
CA ALA A 125 -1.95 -5.19 -6.99
C ALA A 125 -1.80 -6.73 -6.99
N ALA A 126 -1.73 -7.38 -8.16
CA ALA A 126 -1.62 -8.83 -8.29
C ALA A 126 -0.20 -9.37 -8.00
N GLY A 127 0.70 -8.58 -7.40
CA GLY A 127 2.05 -9.02 -7.01
C GLY A 127 2.94 -9.53 -8.16
N LEU A 128 2.49 -9.39 -9.40
CA LEU A 128 3.24 -9.69 -10.62
C LEU A 128 4.26 -8.58 -10.82
N ALA A 129 5.50 -8.92 -11.22
CA ALA A 129 6.65 -8.01 -11.30
C ALA A 129 6.48 -6.85 -12.32
N SER A 130 5.54 -5.94 -12.07
CA SER A 130 5.15 -4.82 -12.93
C SER A 130 6.28 -3.83 -13.16
N SER A 131 7.14 -3.63 -12.15
CA SER A 131 8.34 -2.79 -12.29
C SER A 131 9.34 -3.36 -13.29
N ALA A 132 9.46 -4.69 -13.41
CA ALA A 132 10.39 -5.33 -14.34
C ALA A 132 9.95 -5.07 -15.78
N ALA A 133 8.69 -5.37 -16.10
CA ALA A 133 8.14 -5.13 -17.44
C ALA A 133 8.16 -3.64 -17.81
N GLY A 134 7.79 -2.76 -16.88
CA GLY A 134 7.75 -1.32 -17.14
C GLY A 134 9.11 -0.67 -17.39
N LEU A 135 10.13 -0.99 -16.60
CA LEU A 135 11.48 -0.44 -16.80
C LEU A 135 12.19 -1.06 -18.01
N ALA A 136 11.93 -2.34 -18.31
CA ALA A 136 12.38 -2.94 -19.55
C ALA A 136 11.73 -2.26 -20.76
N CYS A 137 10.43 -1.99 -20.72
CA CYS A 137 9.72 -1.28 -21.79
C CYS A 137 10.22 0.15 -21.98
N LEU A 138 10.48 0.86 -20.88
CA LEU A 138 11.06 2.20 -20.91
C LEU A 138 12.43 2.21 -21.59
N VAL A 139 13.34 1.32 -21.17
CA VAL A 139 14.69 1.25 -21.73
C VAL A 139 14.66 0.83 -23.20
N TYR A 140 13.86 -0.16 -23.54
CA TYR A 140 13.72 -0.63 -24.92
C TYR A 140 13.15 0.46 -25.83
N SER A 141 12.04 1.10 -25.43
CA SER A 141 11.38 2.13 -26.24
C SER A 141 12.25 3.39 -26.44
N ILE A 142 12.92 3.87 -25.39
CA ILE A 142 13.85 5.01 -25.49
C ILE A 142 15.09 4.62 -26.30
N GLY A 143 15.64 3.42 -26.08
CA GLY A 143 16.79 2.92 -26.85
C GLY A 143 16.50 2.90 -28.35
N LYS A 144 15.30 2.46 -28.74
CA LYS A 144 14.85 2.51 -30.15
C LYS A 144 14.60 3.96 -30.62
N LEU A 145 13.97 4.82 -29.82
CA LEU A 145 13.77 6.24 -30.15
C LEU A 145 15.08 6.99 -30.39
N MET A 146 16.11 6.72 -29.59
CA MET A 146 17.43 7.34 -29.65
C MET A 146 18.42 6.60 -30.58
N ASN A 147 17.95 5.57 -31.29
CA ASN A 147 18.76 4.76 -32.22
C ASN A 147 20.06 4.22 -31.60
N VAL A 148 19.99 3.81 -30.34
CA VAL A 148 21.12 3.22 -29.60
C VAL A 148 21.60 1.97 -30.32
N LYS A 149 22.92 1.90 -30.63
CA LYS A 149 23.57 0.81 -31.38
C LYS A 149 24.12 -0.28 -30.45
N GLU A 150 23.30 -0.72 -29.51
CA GLU A 150 23.60 -1.78 -28.57
C GLU A 150 22.59 -2.92 -28.74
N ASP A 151 23.05 -4.15 -28.55
CA ASP A 151 22.16 -5.32 -28.52
C ASP A 151 21.32 -5.35 -27.23
N GLU A 152 20.33 -6.25 -27.20
CA GLU A 152 19.45 -6.43 -26.06
C GLU A 152 20.19 -6.81 -24.77
N SER A 153 21.36 -7.46 -24.86
CA SER A 153 22.17 -7.81 -23.69
C SER A 153 22.83 -6.59 -23.09
N GLN A 154 23.40 -5.71 -23.90
CA GLN A 154 23.96 -4.42 -23.46
C GLN A 154 22.87 -3.49 -22.91
N LEU A 155 21.72 -3.39 -23.58
CA LEU A 155 20.55 -2.64 -23.06
C LEU A 155 20.06 -3.19 -21.71
N SER A 156 20.27 -4.49 -21.45
CA SER A 156 19.89 -5.10 -20.18
C SER A 156 20.67 -4.53 -18.98
N ALA A 157 21.91 -4.06 -19.19
CA ALA A 157 22.70 -3.38 -18.16
C ALA A 157 22.02 -2.08 -17.70
N ILE A 158 21.40 -1.35 -18.63
CA ILE A 158 20.66 -0.12 -18.35
C ILE A 158 19.35 -0.46 -17.63
N ALA A 159 18.60 -1.45 -18.13
CA ALA A 159 17.36 -1.89 -17.51
C ALA A 159 17.58 -2.36 -16.06
N ARG A 160 18.69 -3.07 -15.81
CA ARG A 160 19.12 -3.53 -14.48
C ARG A 160 19.22 -2.38 -13.46
N GLN A 161 19.84 -1.25 -13.83
CA GLN A 161 19.99 -0.08 -12.96
C GLN A 161 18.64 0.60 -12.64
N GLY A 162 17.64 0.38 -13.47
CA GLY A 162 16.27 0.80 -13.22
C GLY A 162 15.54 -0.11 -12.22
N SER A 163 15.56 -1.41 -12.52
CA SER A 163 15.05 -2.49 -11.68
C SER A 163 15.79 -3.77 -12.05
N GLY A 164 16.43 -4.43 -11.09
CA GLY A 164 17.32 -5.56 -11.37
C GLY A 164 16.71 -6.63 -12.27
N SER A 165 15.48 -7.08 -11.97
CA SER A 165 14.77 -8.11 -12.76
C SER A 165 14.28 -7.62 -14.14
N ALA A 166 14.29 -6.32 -14.43
CA ALA A 166 13.91 -5.76 -15.72
C ALA A 166 14.86 -6.22 -16.85
N CYS A 167 16.15 -6.44 -16.53
CA CYS A 167 17.12 -6.90 -17.52
C CYS A 167 16.68 -8.19 -18.23
N ARG A 168 16.00 -9.10 -17.51
CA ARG A 168 15.53 -10.38 -18.05
C ARG A 168 14.32 -10.24 -18.98
N SER A 169 13.56 -9.15 -18.86
CA SER A 169 12.40 -8.87 -19.73
C SER A 169 12.78 -8.35 -21.11
N LEU A 170 14.08 -8.18 -21.42
CA LEU A 170 14.54 -7.82 -22.76
C LEU A 170 14.66 -9.01 -23.72
N PHE A 171 14.42 -10.24 -23.25
CA PHE A 171 14.47 -11.46 -24.06
C PHE A 171 13.21 -12.30 -23.88
N GLY A 172 12.89 -13.12 -24.90
CA GLY A 172 11.82 -14.12 -24.84
C GLY A 172 12.30 -15.46 -24.28
N GLY A 173 11.36 -16.37 -24.01
CA GLY A 173 11.65 -17.73 -23.56
C GLY A 173 12.27 -17.79 -22.17
N PHE A 174 13.39 -18.49 -22.03
CA PHE A 174 14.15 -18.61 -20.79
C PHE A 174 15.35 -17.68 -20.79
N VAL A 175 15.50 -16.91 -19.72
CA VAL A 175 16.46 -15.81 -19.64
C VAL A 175 17.24 -15.90 -18.35
N LYS A 176 18.57 -15.82 -18.45
CA LYS A 176 19.49 -15.76 -17.31
C LYS A 176 19.95 -14.33 -17.11
N TRP A 177 19.94 -13.85 -15.87
CA TRP A 177 20.71 -12.69 -15.45
C TRP A 177 21.99 -13.16 -14.78
N ILE A 178 23.11 -12.84 -15.42
CA ILE A 178 24.46 -13.11 -14.93
C ILE A 178 24.81 -12.07 -13.87
N MET A 179 25.27 -12.52 -12.71
CA MET A 179 25.60 -11.63 -11.60
C MET A 179 26.78 -10.73 -11.92
N GLY A 180 27.69 -11.18 -12.77
CA GLY A 180 28.93 -10.49 -13.08
C GLY A 180 29.93 -10.53 -11.92
N LYS A 181 31.19 -10.27 -12.23
CA LYS A 181 32.33 -10.22 -11.31
C LYS A 181 32.96 -8.83 -11.29
N GLU A 182 32.79 -8.04 -12.34
CA GLU A 182 33.36 -6.71 -12.43
C GLU A 182 32.63 -5.74 -11.49
N GLU A 183 33.39 -4.85 -10.85
CA GLU A 183 32.86 -3.87 -9.90
C GLU A 183 32.02 -2.79 -10.58
N ASP A 184 32.33 -2.46 -11.84
CA ASP A 184 31.55 -1.52 -12.65
C ASP A 184 30.23 -2.12 -13.17
N GLY A 185 30.04 -3.42 -13.00
CA GLY A 185 28.87 -4.15 -13.42
C GLY A 185 28.72 -4.33 -14.93
N SER A 186 29.77 -4.10 -15.71
CA SER A 186 29.76 -4.22 -17.17
C SER A 186 29.43 -5.64 -17.65
N ASP A 187 29.75 -6.66 -16.86
CA ASP A 187 29.50 -8.07 -17.15
C ASP A 187 28.23 -8.63 -16.46
N SER A 188 27.49 -7.80 -15.71
CA SER A 188 26.20 -8.20 -15.13
C SER A 188 25.05 -7.94 -16.09
N LEU A 189 24.84 -8.88 -17.01
CA LEU A 189 23.93 -8.77 -18.15
C LEU A 189 22.89 -9.89 -18.17
N ALA A 190 21.79 -9.67 -18.89
CA ALA A 190 20.85 -10.72 -19.25
C ALA A 190 21.24 -11.38 -20.57
N VAL A 191 21.04 -12.69 -20.64
CA VAL A 191 21.26 -13.51 -21.84
C VAL A 191 20.11 -14.50 -22.01
N GLN A 192 19.71 -14.76 -23.26
CA GLN A 192 18.73 -15.78 -23.57
C GLN A 192 19.36 -17.17 -23.50
N LEU A 193 18.73 -18.09 -22.77
CA LEU A 193 19.11 -19.50 -22.70
C LEU A 193 18.41 -20.31 -23.79
N ALA A 194 17.14 -20.01 -24.03
CA ALA A 194 16.27 -20.66 -25.01
C ALA A 194 15.13 -19.69 -25.37
N ASP A 195 14.69 -19.68 -26.63
CA ASP A 195 13.55 -18.88 -27.06
C ASP A 195 12.21 -19.49 -26.62
N GLU A 196 11.11 -18.79 -26.87
CA GLU A 196 9.77 -19.25 -26.48
C GLU A 196 9.28 -20.50 -27.23
N LYS A 197 9.87 -20.81 -28.39
CA LYS A 197 9.53 -22.00 -29.20
C LYS A 197 10.28 -23.23 -28.74
N HIS A 198 11.38 -23.06 -28.01
CA HIS A 198 12.15 -24.17 -27.48
C HIS A 198 11.35 -25.04 -26.50
N TRP A 199 10.37 -24.51 -25.76
CA TRP A 199 9.57 -25.31 -24.84
C TRP A 199 8.12 -24.78 -24.74
N ASP A 200 7.45 -24.77 -25.89
CA ASP A 200 6.11 -24.23 -26.09
C ASP A 200 4.97 -25.09 -25.52
N ASP A 201 5.27 -26.33 -25.13
CA ASP A 201 4.34 -27.20 -24.40
C ASP A 201 3.89 -26.58 -23.07
N LEU A 202 4.77 -25.83 -22.40
CA LEU A 202 4.53 -25.32 -21.05
C LEU A 202 3.35 -24.34 -21.00
N VAL A 203 2.49 -24.52 -20.02
CA VAL A 203 1.39 -23.59 -19.72
C VAL A 203 1.55 -23.09 -18.30
N ILE A 204 1.32 -21.80 -18.10
CA ILE A 204 1.52 -21.11 -16.84
C ILE A 204 0.17 -20.61 -16.33
N ILE A 205 -0.24 -21.05 -15.15
CA ILE A 205 -1.45 -20.58 -14.47
C ILE A 205 -1.04 -19.82 -13.21
N ILE A 206 -1.41 -18.55 -13.15
CA ILE A 206 -1.15 -17.69 -11.99
C ILE A 206 -2.41 -17.62 -11.16
N ALA A 207 -2.34 -18.03 -9.89
CA ALA A 207 -3.40 -17.83 -8.92
C ALA A 207 -3.16 -16.51 -8.18
N VAL A 208 -4.02 -15.51 -8.44
CA VAL A 208 -3.96 -14.22 -7.73
C VAL A 208 -4.70 -14.37 -6.41
N VAL A 209 -3.94 -14.57 -5.35
CA VAL A 209 -4.43 -14.84 -4.00
C VAL A 209 -4.99 -13.57 -3.37
N SER A 210 -6.16 -13.70 -2.76
CA SER A 210 -6.77 -12.65 -1.95
C SER A 210 -5.84 -12.32 -0.79
N SER A 211 -5.25 -11.14 -0.86
CA SER A 211 -4.23 -10.71 0.08
C SER A 211 -4.22 -9.19 0.19
N ARG A 212 -3.79 -8.70 1.35
CA ARG A 212 -3.54 -7.27 1.54
C ARG A 212 -2.31 -6.87 0.72
N GLN A 213 -2.14 -5.56 0.52
CA GLN A 213 -0.90 -5.05 -0.06
C GLN A 213 0.31 -5.57 0.71
N LYS A 214 1.35 -5.92 -0.05
CA LYS A 214 2.64 -6.42 0.42
C LYS A 214 3.18 -5.53 1.55
N GLU A 215 3.36 -6.09 2.74
CA GLU A 215 3.84 -5.35 3.91
C GLU A 215 5.28 -4.86 3.75
N THR A 216 6.18 -5.69 3.19
CA THR A 216 7.60 -5.36 2.98
C THR A 216 7.96 -5.38 1.50
N SER A 217 8.42 -4.27 0.93
CA SER A 217 8.82 -4.19 -0.49
C SER A 217 9.95 -5.18 -0.84
N SER A 218 10.11 -5.55 -2.12
CA SER A 218 11.23 -6.42 -2.51
C SER A 218 12.58 -5.75 -2.25
N THR A 219 12.68 -4.43 -2.49
CA THR A 219 13.92 -3.66 -2.36
C THR A 219 14.39 -3.59 -0.91
N SER A 220 13.49 -3.24 0.02
CA SER A 220 13.79 -3.21 1.45
C SER A 220 14.02 -4.62 2.00
N GLY A 221 13.13 -5.56 1.68
CA GLY A 221 13.21 -6.92 2.21
C GLY A 221 14.50 -7.63 1.81
N MET A 222 14.95 -7.49 0.56
CA MET A 222 16.20 -8.13 0.13
C MET A 222 17.44 -7.48 0.73
N ARG A 223 17.39 -6.18 1.07
CA ARG A 223 18.47 -5.49 1.78
C ARG A 223 18.55 -6.00 3.21
N GLU A 224 17.42 -6.06 3.91
CA GLU A 224 17.32 -6.59 5.26
C GLU A 224 17.81 -8.05 5.32
N SER A 225 17.45 -8.89 4.33
CA SER A 225 17.97 -10.26 4.23
C SER A 225 19.49 -10.28 4.06
N VAL A 226 20.08 -9.41 3.24
CA VAL A 226 21.54 -9.32 3.08
C VAL A 226 22.23 -8.94 4.40
N GLU A 227 21.61 -8.03 5.16
CA GLU A 227 22.15 -7.52 6.42
C GLU A 227 22.01 -8.52 7.57
N THR A 228 20.96 -9.35 7.58
CA THR A 228 20.58 -10.11 8.79
C THR A 228 20.46 -11.61 8.61
N SER A 229 20.16 -12.13 7.41
CA SER A 229 20.01 -13.57 7.20
C SER A 229 21.36 -14.26 7.06
N LEU A 230 21.65 -15.16 7.99
CA LEU A 230 22.86 -16.00 7.93
C LEU A 230 22.75 -17.06 6.82
N LEU A 231 21.52 -17.49 6.49
CA LEU A 231 21.28 -18.47 5.44
C LEU A 231 21.49 -17.91 4.02
N LEU A 232 21.28 -16.60 3.80
CA LEU A 232 21.42 -15.99 2.47
C LEU A 232 22.85 -16.12 1.92
N GLN A 233 23.86 -15.93 2.75
CA GLN A 233 25.26 -16.04 2.32
C GLN A 233 25.60 -17.44 1.81
N HIS A 234 25.14 -18.47 2.52
CA HIS A 234 25.31 -19.86 2.09
C HIS A 234 24.51 -20.17 0.82
N ARG A 235 23.26 -19.69 0.73
CA ARG A 235 22.43 -19.82 -0.48
C ARG A 235 23.15 -19.26 -1.71
N ALA A 236 23.63 -18.02 -1.63
CA ALA A 236 24.24 -17.32 -2.75
C ALA A 236 25.57 -17.97 -3.21
N LYS A 237 26.41 -18.42 -2.27
CA LYS A 237 27.73 -18.97 -2.58
C LYS A 237 27.71 -20.46 -2.96
N GLU A 238 26.92 -21.27 -2.25
CA GLU A 238 27.06 -22.74 -2.30
C GLU A 238 25.90 -23.45 -3.02
N ILE A 239 24.72 -22.82 -3.08
CA ILE A 239 23.50 -23.46 -3.58
C ILE A 239 23.14 -22.95 -4.97
N VAL A 240 22.98 -21.62 -5.13
CA VAL A 240 22.49 -21.04 -6.39
C VAL A 240 23.40 -21.36 -7.59
N PRO A 241 24.75 -21.28 -7.50
CA PRO A 241 25.61 -21.61 -8.65
C PRO A 241 25.40 -23.04 -9.19
N LYS A 242 25.17 -24.02 -8.30
CA LYS A 242 24.87 -25.41 -8.69
C LYS A 242 23.49 -25.52 -9.33
N ARG A 243 22.47 -24.85 -8.75
CA ARG A 243 21.11 -24.83 -9.29
C ARG A 243 21.03 -24.17 -10.66
N ILE A 244 21.83 -23.14 -10.92
CA ILE A 244 21.90 -22.47 -12.24
C ILE A 244 22.32 -23.47 -13.31
N LEU A 245 23.41 -24.20 -13.11
CA LEU A 245 23.90 -25.21 -14.06
C LEU A 245 22.85 -26.31 -14.31
N GLN A 246 22.24 -26.81 -13.23
CA GLN A 246 21.20 -27.84 -13.31
C GLN A 246 19.93 -27.33 -14.03
N MET A 247 19.55 -26.07 -13.80
CA MET A 247 18.38 -25.46 -14.45
C MET A 247 18.64 -25.21 -15.93
N GLU A 248 19.83 -24.74 -16.30
CA GLU A 248 20.24 -24.60 -17.70
C GLU A 248 20.19 -25.94 -18.44
N GLU A 249 20.66 -27.02 -17.81
CA GLU A 249 20.57 -28.38 -18.37
C GLU A 249 19.13 -28.85 -18.50
N ALA A 250 18.30 -28.66 -17.47
CA ALA A 250 16.90 -29.04 -17.49
C ALA A 250 16.11 -28.30 -18.59
N ILE A 251 16.37 -27.01 -18.79
CA ILE A 251 15.78 -26.21 -19.88
C ILE A 251 16.26 -26.73 -21.24
N ARG A 252 17.57 -26.93 -21.41
CA ARG A 252 18.16 -27.42 -22.67
C ARG A 252 17.55 -28.75 -23.11
N ASN A 253 17.35 -29.66 -22.17
CA ASN A 253 16.87 -31.03 -22.43
C ASN A 253 15.35 -31.19 -22.30
N ARG A 254 14.60 -30.11 -21.99
CA ARG A 254 13.16 -30.15 -21.69
C ARG A 254 12.81 -31.16 -20.58
N ASP A 255 13.71 -31.32 -19.60
CA ASP A 255 13.51 -32.20 -18.45
C ASP A 255 12.62 -31.51 -17.42
N PHE A 256 11.31 -31.72 -17.57
CA PHE A 256 10.31 -31.13 -16.68
C PHE A 256 10.45 -31.59 -15.22
N ALA A 257 10.92 -32.82 -14.97
CA ALA A 257 11.02 -33.33 -13.61
C ALA A 257 12.13 -32.59 -12.84
N SER A 258 13.30 -32.43 -13.47
CA SER A 258 14.39 -31.62 -12.90
C SER A 258 14.01 -30.15 -12.79
N PHE A 259 13.39 -29.59 -13.85
CA PHE A 259 12.89 -28.21 -13.86
C PHE A 259 11.92 -27.94 -12.71
N SER A 260 10.94 -28.83 -12.51
CA SER A 260 9.92 -28.72 -11.46
C SER A 260 10.55 -28.76 -10.07
N ARG A 261 11.39 -29.76 -9.80
CA ARG A 261 12.10 -29.87 -8.50
C ARG A 261 12.95 -28.63 -8.20
N LEU A 262 13.72 -28.15 -9.17
CA LEU A 262 14.56 -26.97 -8.99
C LEU A 262 13.73 -25.71 -8.73
N THR A 263 12.67 -25.51 -9.51
CA THR A 263 11.76 -24.36 -9.38
C THR A 263 11.09 -24.31 -8.00
N CYS A 264 10.50 -25.43 -7.54
CA CYS A 264 9.85 -25.52 -6.25
C CYS A 264 10.85 -25.32 -5.09
N THR A 265 12.00 -26.00 -5.15
CA THR A 265 12.99 -25.93 -4.06
C THR A 265 13.71 -24.59 -3.98
N ASP A 266 13.87 -23.88 -5.09
CA ASP A 266 14.45 -22.53 -5.09
C ASP A 266 13.46 -21.47 -4.62
N SER A 267 12.18 -21.60 -4.98
CA SER A 267 11.10 -20.80 -4.40
C SER A 267 11.05 -20.96 -2.88
N ASN A 268 11.01 -22.20 -2.39
CA ASN A 268 10.94 -22.48 -0.95
C ASN A 268 12.16 -21.96 -0.19
N GLN A 269 13.37 -22.09 -0.75
CA GLN A 269 14.58 -21.60 -0.09
C GLN A 269 14.67 -20.07 -0.11
N PHE A 270 14.16 -19.41 -1.15
CA PHE A 270 14.00 -17.95 -1.15
C PHE A 270 13.12 -17.49 0.02
N HIS A 271 11.95 -18.09 0.20
CA HIS A 271 11.08 -17.76 1.34
C HIS A 271 11.64 -18.19 2.69
N ALA A 272 12.49 -19.22 2.75
CA ALA A 272 13.22 -19.58 3.96
C ALA A 272 14.25 -18.52 4.36
N VAL A 273 14.92 -17.88 3.40
CA VAL A 273 15.79 -16.72 3.66
C VAL A 273 14.97 -15.52 4.16
N CYS A 274 13.81 -15.27 3.57
CA CYS A 274 12.88 -14.23 4.06
C CYS A 274 12.49 -14.49 5.52
N LEU A 275 12.21 -15.76 5.89
CA LEU A 275 11.90 -16.15 7.26
C LEU A 275 13.10 -16.03 8.22
N ASP A 276 14.33 -16.24 7.73
CA ASP A 276 15.59 -16.10 8.48
C ASP A 276 16.04 -14.64 8.64
N THR A 277 15.39 -13.71 7.94
CA THR A 277 15.66 -12.27 8.06
C THR A 277 15.18 -11.73 9.42
N TRP A 278 15.81 -10.68 9.95
CA TRP A 278 15.38 -10.02 11.18
C TRP A 278 15.01 -8.55 10.95
N PRO A 279 13.73 -8.15 11.13
CA PRO A 279 12.57 -8.99 11.45
C PRO A 279 12.21 -9.97 10.31
N PRO A 280 11.51 -11.07 10.60
CA PRO A 280 11.15 -12.07 9.59
C PRO A 280 10.17 -11.49 8.56
N ILE A 281 10.38 -11.86 7.30
CA ILE A 281 9.57 -11.43 6.16
C ILE A 281 8.65 -12.58 5.74
N PHE A 282 7.34 -12.34 5.77
CA PHE A 282 6.32 -13.30 5.35
C PHE A 282 5.64 -12.85 4.06
N TYR A 283 5.94 -13.52 2.95
CA TYR A 283 5.28 -13.27 1.67
C TYR A 283 4.18 -14.28 1.36
N MET A 284 4.42 -15.57 1.62
CA MET A 284 3.42 -16.62 1.48
C MET A 284 2.42 -16.55 2.64
N ASN A 285 1.15 -16.81 2.34
CA ASN A 285 0.09 -16.93 3.34
C ASN A 285 -0.48 -18.36 3.34
N ASP A 286 -1.52 -18.59 4.14
CA ASP A 286 -2.17 -19.90 4.23
C ASP A 286 -2.67 -20.41 2.88
N THR A 287 -3.21 -19.53 2.03
CA THR A 287 -3.65 -19.90 0.68
C THR A 287 -2.48 -20.33 -0.19
N SER A 288 -1.33 -19.63 -0.13
CA SER A 288 -0.08 -20.05 -0.79
C SER A 288 0.32 -21.46 -0.36
N HIS A 289 0.32 -21.74 0.95
CA HIS A 289 0.67 -23.06 1.50
C HIS A 289 -0.35 -24.15 1.13
N ARG A 290 -1.64 -23.82 1.03
CA ARG A 290 -2.68 -24.73 0.52
C ARG A 290 -2.42 -25.09 -0.93
N ILE A 291 -2.10 -24.11 -1.78
CA ILE A 291 -1.77 -24.35 -3.19
C ILE A 291 -0.56 -25.28 -3.28
N ILE A 292 0.52 -25.03 -2.53
CA ILE A 292 1.69 -25.93 -2.46
C ILE A 292 1.26 -27.35 -2.11
N SER A 293 0.42 -27.50 -1.07
CA SER A 293 -0.05 -28.80 -0.62
C SER A 293 -0.86 -29.55 -1.67
N ILE A 294 -1.72 -28.85 -2.42
CA ILE A 294 -2.51 -29.40 -3.53
C ILE A 294 -1.57 -29.92 -4.63
N ILE A 295 -0.59 -29.10 -5.05
CA ILE A 295 0.34 -29.48 -6.12
C ILE A 295 1.26 -30.64 -5.71
N GLU A 296 1.83 -30.60 -4.52
CA GLU A 296 2.67 -31.69 -4.00
C GLU A 296 1.89 -33.00 -3.85
N LYS A 297 0.61 -32.92 -3.46
CA LYS A 297 -0.24 -34.10 -3.36
C LYS A 297 -0.52 -34.71 -4.73
N TRP A 298 -0.81 -33.89 -5.74
CA TRP A 298 -1.01 -34.37 -7.11
C TRP A 298 0.28 -34.92 -7.73
N ASN A 299 1.41 -34.21 -7.62
CA ASN A 299 2.68 -34.72 -8.13
C ASN A 299 3.09 -36.07 -7.51
N ARG A 300 2.74 -36.32 -6.24
CA ARG A 300 3.00 -37.61 -5.57
C ARG A 300 2.06 -38.73 -5.99
N SER A 301 0.89 -38.43 -6.55
CA SER A 301 -0.02 -39.46 -7.08
C SER A 301 0.30 -39.88 -8.51
N GLU A 302 1.28 -39.23 -9.14
CA GLU A 302 1.70 -39.46 -10.52
C GLU A 302 3.13 -40.03 -10.55
N GLU A 303 3.50 -40.75 -11.63
CA GLU A 303 4.85 -41.31 -11.77
C GLU A 303 5.93 -40.22 -11.97
N SER A 304 5.54 -39.07 -12.49
CA SER A 304 6.42 -37.92 -12.71
C SER A 304 5.73 -36.60 -12.35
N PRO A 305 6.47 -35.57 -11.92
CA PRO A 305 5.89 -34.27 -11.61
C PRO A 305 5.11 -33.69 -12.80
N GLN A 306 3.91 -33.21 -12.55
CA GLN A 306 3.01 -32.63 -13.55
C GLN A 306 3.04 -31.10 -13.50
N VAL A 307 3.18 -30.52 -12.31
CA VAL A 307 3.12 -29.08 -12.09
C VAL A 307 4.27 -28.64 -11.18
N ALA A 308 4.95 -27.55 -11.54
CA ALA A 308 5.86 -26.83 -10.66
C ALA A 308 5.14 -25.63 -10.05
N TYR A 309 5.47 -25.24 -8.82
CA TYR A 309 5.02 -23.98 -8.23
C TYR A 309 6.20 -23.07 -7.93
N THR A 310 5.97 -21.77 -8.01
CA THR A 310 6.93 -20.76 -7.58
C THR A 310 6.21 -19.52 -7.09
N PHE A 311 6.80 -18.88 -6.08
CA PHE A 311 6.25 -17.69 -5.42
C PHE A 311 7.32 -16.61 -5.41
N ASP A 312 6.99 -15.42 -5.89
CA ASP A 312 7.84 -14.23 -5.76
C ASP A 312 7.59 -13.56 -4.41
N ALA A 313 7.92 -12.27 -4.30
CA ALA A 313 7.77 -11.51 -3.07
C ALA A 313 6.30 -11.07 -2.86
N GLY A 314 5.42 -12.06 -2.68
CA GLY A 314 3.99 -11.96 -2.41
C GLY A 314 3.33 -13.36 -2.38
N PRO A 315 2.02 -13.45 -2.07
CA PRO A 315 1.36 -14.75 -1.86
C PRO A 315 0.88 -15.43 -3.14
N ASN A 316 1.01 -14.78 -4.30
CA ASN A 316 0.49 -15.29 -5.57
C ASN A 316 1.30 -16.49 -6.05
N ALA A 317 0.59 -17.56 -6.39
CA ALA A 317 1.21 -18.78 -6.88
C ALA A 317 1.35 -18.71 -8.40
N VAL A 318 2.56 -18.91 -8.91
CA VAL A 318 2.78 -19.18 -10.33
C VAL A 318 2.96 -20.68 -10.50
N LEU A 319 2.07 -21.30 -11.26
CA LEU A 319 2.01 -22.73 -11.47
C LEU A 319 2.38 -23.02 -12.92
N ILE A 320 3.40 -23.84 -13.14
CA ILE A 320 3.90 -24.19 -14.47
C ILE A 320 3.52 -25.64 -14.72
N ALA A 321 2.57 -25.87 -15.60
CA ALA A 321 2.12 -27.18 -16.03
C ALA A 321 2.99 -27.68 -17.19
N ARG A 322 3.31 -28.98 -17.18
CA ARG A 322 4.18 -29.62 -18.18
C ARG A 322 3.68 -29.49 -19.62
N ASN A 323 2.36 -29.53 -19.80
CA ASN A 323 1.70 -29.41 -21.09
C ASN A 323 0.27 -28.88 -20.95
N ARG A 324 -0.38 -28.61 -22.08
CA ARG A 324 -1.77 -28.11 -22.16
C ARG A 324 -2.80 -29.02 -21.50
N GLN A 325 -2.70 -30.35 -21.67
CA GLN A 325 -3.60 -31.31 -21.02
C GLN A 325 -3.48 -31.24 -19.50
N THR A 326 -2.25 -31.16 -18.99
CA THR A 326 -1.97 -30.98 -17.56
C THR A 326 -2.53 -29.66 -17.04
N ALA A 327 -2.45 -28.58 -17.84
CA ALA A 327 -3.00 -27.29 -17.46
C ALA A 327 -4.52 -27.30 -17.31
N ALA A 328 -5.24 -28.00 -18.19
CA ALA A 328 -6.69 -28.18 -18.08
C ALA A 328 -7.05 -28.93 -16.77
N LEU A 329 -6.34 -30.03 -16.47
CA LEU A 329 -6.50 -30.80 -15.23
C LEU A 329 -6.11 -30.01 -13.98
N LEU A 330 -5.11 -29.13 -14.09
CA LEU A 330 -4.71 -28.21 -13.03
C LEU A 330 -5.84 -27.20 -12.74
N LEU A 331 -6.39 -26.60 -13.80
CA LEU A 331 -7.45 -25.60 -13.68
C LEU A 331 -8.70 -26.19 -13.02
N GLN A 332 -9.10 -27.42 -13.37
CA GLN A 332 -10.19 -28.13 -12.69
C GLN A 332 -9.93 -28.27 -11.19
N ARG A 333 -8.72 -28.69 -10.78
CA ARG A 333 -8.35 -28.81 -9.36
C ARG A 333 -8.42 -27.47 -8.65
N LEU A 334 -7.87 -26.42 -9.26
CA LEU A 334 -7.87 -25.08 -8.68
C LEU A 334 -9.30 -24.54 -8.51
N LEU A 335 -10.17 -24.71 -9.51
CA LEU A 335 -11.58 -24.29 -9.43
C LEU A 335 -12.39 -25.12 -8.44
N TYR A 336 -12.05 -26.41 -8.26
CA TYR A 336 -12.68 -27.25 -7.24
C TYR A 336 -12.36 -26.74 -5.82
N TYR A 337 -11.09 -26.47 -5.52
CA TYR A 337 -10.65 -26.01 -4.20
C TYR A 337 -10.95 -24.52 -3.97
N PHE A 338 -10.84 -23.69 -5.00
CA PHE A 338 -11.00 -22.23 -4.96
C PHE A 338 -12.08 -21.80 -5.98
N PRO A 339 -13.36 -22.12 -5.75
CA PRO A 339 -14.42 -21.65 -6.63
C PRO A 339 -14.66 -20.14 -6.44
N PRO A 340 -15.13 -19.44 -7.48
CA PRO A 340 -15.37 -18.00 -7.42
C PRO A 340 -16.48 -17.64 -6.41
N THR A 341 -16.42 -16.41 -5.91
CA THR A 341 -17.45 -15.84 -5.02
C THR A 341 -18.65 -15.28 -5.77
N SER A 342 -18.45 -14.86 -7.02
CA SER A 342 -19.49 -14.39 -7.95
C SER A 342 -19.76 -15.44 -9.03
N GLY A 343 -20.88 -15.28 -9.76
CA GLY A 343 -21.19 -16.12 -10.92
C GLY A 343 -20.44 -15.74 -12.21
N ASP A 344 -19.52 -14.77 -12.15
CA ASP A 344 -18.79 -14.28 -13.32
C ASP A 344 -17.46 -15.01 -13.49
N LEU A 345 -17.46 -16.03 -14.36
CA LEU A 345 -16.27 -16.81 -14.67
C LEU A 345 -15.30 -16.06 -15.59
N ASP A 346 -15.79 -15.10 -16.38
CA ASP A 346 -15.01 -14.40 -17.41
C ASP A 346 -14.00 -13.42 -16.81
N SER A 347 -14.31 -12.85 -15.65
CA SER A 347 -13.37 -12.07 -14.84
C SER A 347 -12.54 -12.95 -13.89
N TYR A 348 -13.00 -14.16 -13.59
CA TYR A 348 -12.29 -15.10 -12.72
C TYR A 348 -11.18 -15.88 -13.43
N ILE A 349 -11.29 -16.09 -14.75
CA ILE A 349 -10.27 -16.74 -15.57
C ILE A 349 -9.94 -15.83 -16.75
N ILE A 350 -8.76 -15.21 -16.70
CA ILE A 350 -8.27 -14.30 -17.74
C ILE A 350 -7.05 -14.87 -18.47
N GLY A 351 -6.63 -14.23 -19.56
CA GLY A 351 -5.55 -14.73 -20.43
C GLY A 351 -6.06 -15.72 -21.47
N ASP A 352 -5.38 -16.86 -21.65
CA ASP A 352 -5.81 -17.91 -22.58
C ASP A 352 -7.05 -18.66 -22.06
N LYS A 353 -8.23 -18.11 -22.36
CA LYS A 353 -9.53 -18.68 -21.99
C LYS A 353 -9.83 -20.03 -22.64
N SER A 354 -9.09 -20.42 -23.69
CA SER A 354 -9.31 -21.74 -24.32
C SER A 354 -8.92 -22.90 -23.40
N ILE A 355 -8.05 -22.68 -22.41
CA ILE A 355 -7.71 -23.68 -21.38
C ILE A 355 -8.94 -24.04 -20.52
N ALA A 356 -9.82 -23.08 -20.24
CA ALA A 356 -11.06 -23.34 -19.50
C ALA A 356 -12.00 -24.28 -20.29
N LYS A 357 -12.07 -24.08 -21.61
CA LYS A 357 -12.85 -24.96 -22.50
C LYS A 357 -12.27 -26.37 -22.55
N ASP A 358 -10.94 -26.50 -22.63
CA ASP A 358 -10.27 -27.80 -22.59
C ASP A 358 -10.47 -28.51 -21.24
N ALA A 359 -10.64 -27.73 -20.17
CA ALA A 359 -11.01 -28.22 -18.85
C ALA A 359 -12.51 -28.58 -18.72
N GLY A 360 -13.30 -28.45 -19.79
CA GLY A 360 -14.75 -28.71 -19.77
C GLY A 360 -15.54 -27.67 -18.98
N ILE A 361 -14.98 -26.47 -18.75
CA ILE A 361 -15.62 -25.38 -18.02
C ILE A 361 -16.13 -24.33 -19.00
N ASN A 362 -17.44 -24.28 -19.20
CA ASN A 362 -18.13 -23.29 -20.02
C ASN A 362 -18.92 -22.29 -19.17
N GLY A 363 -19.29 -22.67 -17.95
CA GLY A 363 -20.02 -21.82 -17.02
C GLY A 363 -19.80 -22.19 -15.56
N ILE A 364 -20.43 -21.43 -14.67
CA ILE A 364 -20.32 -21.64 -13.22
C ILE A 364 -20.88 -22.99 -12.79
N GLN A 365 -21.89 -23.50 -13.50
CA GLN A 365 -22.51 -24.80 -13.21
C GLN A 365 -21.50 -25.95 -13.36
N ASP A 366 -20.59 -25.85 -14.34
CA ASP A 366 -19.54 -26.84 -14.54
C ASP A 366 -18.56 -26.85 -13.37
N VAL A 367 -18.21 -25.66 -12.84
CA VAL A 367 -17.35 -25.52 -11.65
C VAL A 367 -18.01 -26.12 -10.41
N GLU A 368 -19.31 -25.92 -10.24
CA GLU A 368 -20.07 -26.50 -9.13
C GLU A 368 -20.19 -28.02 -9.22
N ALA A 369 -20.29 -28.55 -10.45
CA ALA A 369 -20.39 -29.97 -10.76
C ALA A 369 -19.04 -30.72 -10.76
N LEU A 370 -17.91 -30.02 -10.63
CA LEU A 370 -16.58 -30.65 -10.63
C LEU A 370 -16.47 -31.73 -9.53
N PRO A 371 -16.06 -32.96 -9.87
CA PRO A 371 -15.83 -34.00 -8.89
C PRO A 371 -14.60 -33.69 -8.02
N PRO A 372 -14.51 -34.26 -6.81
CA PRO A 372 -13.29 -34.21 -6.01
C PRO A 372 -12.09 -34.74 -6.82
N PRO A 373 -10.91 -34.09 -6.74
CA PRO A 373 -9.70 -34.58 -7.38
C PRO A 373 -9.37 -36.03 -7.00
N PRO A 374 -8.92 -36.89 -7.94
CA PRO A 374 -8.70 -38.32 -7.71
C PRO A 374 -7.76 -38.66 -6.54
N GLU A 375 -6.82 -37.76 -6.22
CA GLU A 375 -5.89 -37.92 -5.11
C GLU A 375 -6.54 -37.76 -3.71
N ILE A 376 -7.81 -37.36 -3.62
CA ILE A 376 -8.57 -37.33 -2.35
C ILE A 376 -9.04 -38.74 -2.00
N LYS A 377 -8.52 -39.29 -0.90
CA LYS A 377 -9.01 -40.57 -0.35
C LYS A 377 -10.33 -40.35 0.38
N ASP A 378 -11.35 -41.14 0.05
CA ASP A 378 -12.69 -41.10 0.66
C ASP A 378 -12.61 -41.17 2.20
N ASN A 379 -13.10 -40.11 2.87
CA ASN A 379 -13.52 -39.97 4.29
C ASN A 379 -13.21 -38.60 4.93
N ILE A 380 -12.72 -37.60 4.20
CA ILE A 380 -12.60 -36.24 4.73
C ILE A 380 -13.32 -35.27 3.78
N PRO A 381 -14.33 -34.50 4.23
CA PRO A 381 -14.91 -33.44 3.43
C PRO A 381 -13.79 -32.45 3.04
N SER A 382 -13.42 -32.40 1.76
CA SER A 382 -12.46 -31.40 1.29
C SER A 382 -13.12 -30.03 1.34
N GLN A 383 -12.67 -29.22 2.29
CA GLN A 383 -13.10 -27.83 2.44
C GLN A 383 -12.78 -27.05 1.16
N LYS A 384 -13.80 -26.40 0.59
CA LYS A 384 -13.64 -25.42 -0.50
C LYS A 384 -13.36 -24.05 0.12
N PHE A 385 -12.46 -23.29 -0.48
CA PHE A 385 -11.96 -21.99 0.00
C PHE A 385 -12.43 -20.86 -0.92
N LYS A 386 -13.74 -20.57 -0.88
CA LYS A 386 -14.35 -19.50 -1.67
C LYS A 386 -13.75 -18.14 -1.27
N GLY A 387 -13.24 -17.40 -2.25
CA GLY A 387 -12.71 -16.04 -2.05
C GLY A 387 -11.24 -15.96 -1.61
N ASP A 388 -10.57 -17.10 -1.38
CA ASP A 388 -9.13 -17.13 -1.10
C ASP A 388 -8.29 -16.78 -2.34
N VAL A 389 -8.81 -17.04 -3.55
CA VAL A 389 -8.21 -16.64 -4.83
C VAL A 389 -9.17 -15.68 -5.52
N ASN A 390 -8.66 -14.50 -5.92
CA ASN A 390 -9.42 -13.44 -6.59
C ASN A 390 -9.73 -13.79 -8.05
N TYR A 391 -8.75 -14.33 -8.77
CA TYR A 391 -8.87 -14.80 -10.16
C TYR A 391 -7.61 -15.57 -10.58
N PHE A 392 -7.68 -16.25 -11.73
CA PHE A 392 -6.59 -16.97 -12.37
C PHE A 392 -6.19 -16.31 -13.70
N ILE A 393 -4.89 -16.33 -14.01
CA ILE A 393 -4.35 -15.90 -15.30
C ILE A 393 -3.71 -17.08 -15.99
N CYS A 394 -4.26 -17.49 -17.14
CA CYS A 394 -3.67 -18.54 -17.97
C CYS A 394 -2.78 -17.90 -19.05
N THR A 395 -1.52 -18.32 -19.13
CA THR A 395 -0.54 -17.83 -20.09
C THR A 395 0.49 -18.92 -20.43
N ARG A 396 1.55 -18.57 -21.13
CA ARG A 396 2.60 -19.48 -21.62
C ARG A 396 3.93 -18.72 -21.75
N PRO A 397 5.06 -19.41 -22.00
CA PRO A 397 6.30 -18.77 -22.41
C PRO A 397 6.08 -17.83 -23.60
N GLY A 398 6.68 -16.64 -23.55
CA GLY A 398 6.45 -15.56 -24.50
C GLY A 398 7.73 -15.01 -25.12
N ARG A 399 7.56 -14.33 -26.26
CA ARG A 399 8.63 -13.56 -26.93
C ARG A 399 9.06 -12.35 -26.11
N GLY A 400 10.21 -11.78 -26.45
CA GLY A 400 10.73 -10.53 -25.86
C GLY A 400 9.98 -9.26 -26.29
N PRO A 401 10.53 -8.06 -26.00
CA PRO A 401 9.94 -6.78 -26.37
C PRO A 401 9.72 -6.62 -27.87
N VAL A 402 8.67 -5.91 -28.25
CA VAL A 402 8.36 -5.61 -29.65
C VAL A 402 7.99 -4.14 -29.85
N LEU A 403 8.30 -3.62 -31.04
CA LEU A 403 7.81 -2.31 -31.47
C LEU A 403 6.39 -2.47 -32.03
N LEU A 404 5.52 -1.52 -31.69
CA LEU A 404 4.16 -1.45 -32.21
C LEU A 404 4.13 -0.44 -33.36
N SER A 405 3.86 -0.91 -34.57
CA SER A 405 3.77 -0.07 -35.78
C SER A 405 2.42 0.62 -35.95
N ASP A 406 1.40 0.13 -35.27
CA ASP A 406 0.05 0.68 -35.28
C ASP A 406 -0.02 1.91 -34.37
N GLU A 407 -0.13 3.10 -34.99
CA GLU A 407 -0.20 4.37 -34.27
C GLU A 407 -1.43 4.47 -33.35
N SER A 408 -2.49 3.69 -33.59
CA SER A 408 -3.68 3.69 -32.72
C SER A 408 -3.39 3.13 -31.32
N GLN A 409 -2.31 2.36 -31.16
CA GLN A 409 -1.86 1.82 -29.87
C GLN A 409 -0.91 2.77 -29.12
N ALA A 410 -0.59 3.93 -29.70
CA ALA A 410 0.22 4.94 -29.02
C ALA A 410 -0.54 5.54 -27.83
N LEU A 411 0.16 5.67 -26.71
CA LEU A 411 -0.38 6.26 -25.49
C LEU A 411 -0.24 7.79 -25.44
N LEU A 412 0.57 8.37 -26.34
CA LEU A 412 0.74 9.80 -26.51
C LEU A 412 0.13 10.26 -27.84
N ASN A 413 -0.41 11.48 -27.85
CA ASN A 413 -0.91 12.13 -29.04
C ASN A 413 0.25 12.58 -29.94
N SER A 414 0.13 12.32 -31.25
CA SER A 414 1.15 12.58 -32.25
C SER A 414 1.44 14.05 -32.56
N GLU A 415 0.54 14.96 -32.15
CA GLU A 415 0.69 16.40 -32.38
C GLU A 415 1.31 17.12 -31.18
N ASN A 416 0.88 16.77 -29.96
CA ASN A 416 1.28 17.50 -28.75
C ASN A 416 2.12 16.69 -27.75
N GLY A 417 2.28 15.37 -27.97
CA GLY A 417 3.03 14.49 -27.09
C GLY A 417 2.49 14.37 -25.67
N LEU A 418 1.19 14.63 -25.45
CA LEU A 418 0.50 14.43 -24.17
C LEU A 418 -0.34 13.14 -24.21
N PRO A 419 -0.72 12.55 -23.06
CA PRO A 419 -1.50 11.32 -23.03
C PRO A 419 -2.83 11.40 -23.79
N ASN A 420 -3.16 10.34 -24.54
CA ASN A 420 -4.43 10.22 -25.26
C ASN A 420 -5.63 10.09 -24.29
N ILE A 421 -6.65 10.95 -24.45
CA ILE A 421 -7.86 11.00 -23.60
C ILE A 421 -8.64 9.67 -23.62
N LEU A 422 -8.65 8.96 -24.76
CA LEU A 422 -9.35 7.68 -24.96
C LEU A 422 -8.83 6.53 -24.09
N HIS A 423 -7.55 6.53 -23.72
CA HIS A 423 -7.00 5.50 -22.83
C HIS A 423 -7.26 5.78 -21.34
N CYS A 424 -7.68 6.99 -20.96
CA CYS A 424 -8.18 7.26 -19.61
C CYS A 424 -9.53 6.58 -19.33
N THR A 425 -10.32 6.29 -20.38
CA THR A 425 -11.67 5.69 -20.29
C THR A 425 -11.73 4.16 -20.32
N LEU A 426 -10.65 3.45 -20.65
CA LEU A 426 -10.59 1.97 -20.58
C LEU A 426 -10.44 1.44 -19.14
N SER A 427 -10.55 2.31 -18.14
CA SER A 427 -10.45 2.04 -16.70
C SER A 427 -11.69 1.36 -16.09
N LEU A 428 -12.46 0.58 -16.88
CA LEU A 428 -13.67 -0.12 -16.43
C LEU A 428 -13.41 -1.42 -15.63
N ILE A 429 -12.19 -1.60 -15.11
CA ILE A 429 -11.91 -2.55 -14.02
C ILE A 429 -11.20 -1.76 -12.91
N ASN A 430 -11.96 -1.46 -11.83
CA ASN A 430 -11.58 -0.79 -10.58
C ASN A 430 -10.27 0.07 -10.58
N PRO A 431 -10.37 1.40 -10.80
CA PRO A 431 -9.22 2.32 -10.84
C PRO A 431 -8.58 2.68 -9.47
N GLU A 432 -9.02 2.09 -8.35
CA GLU A 432 -8.66 2.55 -7.00
C GLU A 432 -7.48 1.81 -6.34
N ASP A 433 -7.01 0.67 -6.89
CA ASP A 433 -5.89 -0.11 -6.34
C ASP A 433 -4.51 0.21 -6.96
N GLU A 434 -4.43 1.10 -7.96
CA GLU A 434 -3.28 1.13 -8.89
C GLU A 434 -2.09 2.06 -8.56
N LEU A 435 -2.04 2.73 -7.39
CA LEU A 435 -0.99 3.74 -7.10
C LEU A 435 -0.05 3.51 -5.92
N SER A 436 -0.04 2.32 -5.31
CA SER A 436 0.82 2.12 -4.13
C SER A 436 2.33 2.10 -4.44
N TRP A 437 2.75 1.83 -5.68
CA TRP A 437 4.18 1.56 -5.94
C TRP A 437 5.08 2.79 -6.15
N LEU A 438 4.54 3.95 -6.54
CA LEU A 438 5.34 5.19 -6.60
C LEU A 438 5.36 5.96 -5.28
N ALA A 439 4.39 5.68 -4.40
CA ALA A 439 4.31 6.26 -3.06
C ALA A 439 5.11 5.47 -2.00
N MET A 440 5.79 4.38 -2.40
CA MET A 440 6.53 3.46 -1.51
C MET A 440 8.04 3.38 -1.78
N GLU A 441 8.57 4.14 -2.74
CA GLU A 441 10.03 4.27 -2.96
C GLU A 441 10.53 5.73 -2.87
N SER A 442 9.69 6.64 -2.36
CA SER A 442 10.15 7.89 -1.75
C SER A 442 9.96 7.73 -0.25
N GLU A 443 11.08 7.89 0.47
CA GLU A 443 11.29 8.18 1.90
C GLU A 443 10.11 8.01 2.87
N ASP A 444 10.43 7.46 4.05
CA ASP A 444 9.63 7.46 5.28
C ASP A 444 8.52 8.52 5.32
N VAL A 445 7.30 8.10 5.65
CA VAL A 445 6.26 9.05 6.10
C VAL A 445 6.60 9.50 7.51
N ASN A 446 7.68 10.26 7.65
CA ASN A 446 7.80 11.27 8.67
C ASN A 446 7.60 12.60 7.95
N LEU A 447 6.34 13.02 7.87
CA LEU A 447 5.93 14.34 7.37
C LEU A 447 6.73 15.44 8.07
N VAL A 448 7.81 15.85 7.42
CA VAL A 448 8.43 17.17 7.48
C VAL A 448 8.46 17.81 8.89
N GLN A 449 9.33 17.26 9.75
CA GLN A 449 10.29 18.13 10.45
C GLN A 449 11.32 18.61 9.41
N THR A 450 10.98 19.58 8.54
CA THR A 450 11.95 20.25 7.66
C THR A 450 12.45 21.51 8.34
N ARG A 451 13.68 21.41 8.84
CA ARG A 451 14.83 22.26 8.48
C ARG A 451 15.91 22.00 9.53
N LYS A 452 17.03 21.44 9.09
CA LYS A 452 18.35 21.40 9.75
C LYS A 452 18.35 21.17 11.28
N SER A 453 18.43 19.92 11.73
CA SER A 453 19.33 19.54 12.83
C SER A 453 19.42 18.02 12.99
N SER A 454 20.63 17.56 13.26
CA SER A 454 21.08 16.17 13.37
C SER A 454 20.79 15.56 14.75
N TRP A 455 19.52 15.30 15.08
CA TRP A 455 19.15 14.55 16.28
C TRP A 455 18.29 13.35 15.90
N LYS A 456 18.74 12.14 16.29
CA LYS A 456 18.05 10.86 16.07
C LYS A 456 16.57 10.99 16.52
N LYS A 457 15.62 10.94 15.58
CA LYS A 457 14.20 11.19 15.83
C LYS A 457 13.51 9.93 16.36
N CYS A 458 12.68 10.09 17.38
CA CYS A 458 11.90 8.99 17.96
C CYS A 458 10.52 8.88 17.31
N ASP A 459 10.15 7.67 16.89
CA ASP A 459 8.81 7.32 16.49
C ASP A 459 7.96 6.95 17.72
N PHE A 460 6.89 7.71 17.98
CA PHE A 460 5.97 7.45 19.09
C PHE A 460 4.88 6.42 18.75
N SER A 461 4.69 6.08 17.48
CA SER A 461 3.60 5.20 17.02
C SER A 461 3.86 3.72 17.32
N VAL A 462 5.13 3.31 17.45
CA VAL A 462 5.55 1.92 17.68
C VAL A 462 6.16 1.75 19.07
N GLY A 463 5.63 0.79 19.83
CA GLY A 463 6.00 0.59 21.23
C GLY A 463 5.18 -0.50 21.90
N LYS A 464 5.18 -0.46 23.24
CA LYS A 464 4.38 -1.37 24.07
C LYS A 464 3.76 -0.65 25.26
N TRP A 465 2.64 -1.17 25.73
CA TRP A 465 2.05 -0.76 27.00
C TRP A 465 2.83 -1.39 28.16
N VAL A 466 3.16 -0.57 29.16
CA VAL A 466 3.81 -0.99 30.40
C VAL A 466 2.97 -0.52 31.58
N PHE A 467 2.87 -1.35 32.61
CA PHE A 467 2.18 -0.97 33.84
C PHE A 467 3.06 -0.01 34.65
N ASP A 468 2.47 1.08 35.13
CA ASP A 468 3.14 2.14 35.89
C ASP A 468 2.23 2.57 37.04
N GLU A 469 2.61 2.21 38.27
CA GLU A 469 1.84 2.46 39.48
C GLU A 469 1.60 3.95 39.76
N SER A 470 2.44 4.82 39.19
CA SER A 470 2.40 6.27 39.39
C SER A 470 1.33 6.98 38.56
N TYR A 471 0.63 6.28 37.65
CA TYR A 471 -0.58 6.78 36.98
C TYR A 471 -1.81 6.53 37.89
N PRO A 472 -2.96 7.17 37.70
CA PRO A 472 -3.22 8.26 36.75
C PRO A 472 -2.54 9.58 37.14
N LEU A 473 -2.50 10.53 36.20
CA LEU A 473 -1.81 11.81 36.37
C LEU A 473 -2.67 12.89 37.05
N TYR A 474 -3.95 12.63 37.25
CA TYR A 474 -4.89 13.52 37.91
C TYR A 474 -6.00 12.73 38.60
N ASP A 475 -6.73 13.40 39.50
CA ASP A 475 -7.86 12.81 40.22
C ASP A 475 -9.00 12.43 39.26
N PRO A 476 -9.46 11.16 39.25
CA PRO A 476 -10.64 10.72 38.49
C PRO A 476 -11.92 11.52 38.80
N ASN A 477 -11.94 12.28 39.90
CA ASN A 477 -13.03 13.17 40.26
C ASN A 477 -13.04 14.52 39.57
N CYS A 478 -12.10 14.80 38.67
CA CYS A 478 -12.01 16.05 37.92
C CYS A 478 -13.39 16.56 37.44
N PRO A 479 -13.77 17.81 37.77
CA PRO A 479 -15.13 18.31 37.55
C PRO A 479 -15.46 18.60 36.07
N TYR A 480 -14.47 18.52 35.19
CA TYR A 480 -14.63 18.77 33.75
C TYR A 480 -14.88 17.49 32.94
N LEU A 481 -14.87 16.31 33.58
CA LEU A 481 -15.19 15.05 32.92
C LEU A 481 -16.70 14.87 32.78
N SER A 482 -17.14 14.45 31.59
CA SER A 482 -18.54 14.07 31.37
C SER A 482 -18.88 12.74 32.05
N THR A 483 -20.16 12.52 32.37
CA THR A 483 -20.62 11.25 32.98
C THR A 483 -20.22 10.04 32.13
N ALA A 484 -20.22 10.16 30.80
CA ALA A 484 -19.96 9.04 29.88
C ALA A 484 -18.56 8.42 30.01
N VAL A 485 -17.57 9.19 30.46
CA VAL A 485 -16.16 8.77 30.52
C VAL A 485 -15.67 8.51 31.95
N THR A 486 -16.50 8.78 32.97
CA THR A 486 -16.16 8.60 34.40
C THR A 486 -16.52 7.19 34.89
N CYS A 487 -15.84 6.19 34.34
CA CYS A 487 -16.18 4.77 34.53
C CYS A 487 -16.21 4.32 35.99
N GLN A 488 -15.23 4.71 36.80
CA GLN A 488 -15.20 4.44 38.25
C GLN A 488 -16.42 5.03 38.96
N LYS A 489 -16.75 6.32 38.72
CA LYS A 489 -17.96 6.97 39.27
C LYS A 489 -19.25 6.27 38.86
N ASN A 490 -19.26 5.67 37.67
CA ASN A 490 -20.39 4.92 37.15
C ASN A 490 -20.50 3.49 37.72
N GLY A 491 -19.59 3.08 38.60
CA GLY A 491 -19.61 1.78 39.27
C GLY A 491 -18.77 0.69 38.60
N ARG A 492 -17.78 1.06 37.78
CA ARG A 492 -16.79 0.10 37.27
C ARG A 492 -15.94 -0.45 38.44
N PRO A 493 -15.85 -1.78 38.62
CA PRO A 493 -15.22 -2.35 39.82
C PRO A 493 -13.69 -2.45 39.75
N ASP A 494 -13.09 -2.44 38.55
CA ASP A 494 -11.64 -2.50 38.32
C ASP A 494 -11.08 -1.13 37.94
N SER A 495 -9.86 -0.77 38.37
CA SER A 495 -9.20 0.51 38.06
C SER A 495 -7.81 0.37 37.42
N ASP A 496 -7.30 -0.85 37.27
CA ASP A 496 -5.95 -1.13 36.74
C ASP A 496 -5.76 -0.62 35.29
N TYR A 497 -6.84 -0.43 34.53
CA TYR A 497 -6.79 0.14 33.18
C TYR A 497 -6.22 1.58 33.17
N GLU A 498 -6.28 2.29 34.30
CA GLU A 498 -5.76 3.66 34.46
C GLU A 498 -4.23 3.69 34.63
N LYS A 499 -3.61 2.53 34.94
CA LYS A 499 -2.20 2.40 35.31
C LYS A 499 -1.27 2.08 34.13
N TRP A 500 -1.77 2.07 32.90
CA TRP A 500 -0.98 1.71 31.73
C TRP A 500 -0.38 2.93 31.05
N LYS A 501 0.93 2.86 30.80
CA LYS A 501 1.71 3.86 30.08
C LYS A 501 2.21 3.31 28.74
N TRP A 502 2.22 4.14 27.70
CA TRP A 502 2.85 3.77 26.43
C TRP A 502 4.36 4.03 26.46
N LYS A 503 5.15 3.02 26.10
CA LYS A 503 6.60 3.10 25.97
C LYS A 503 7.01 2.81 24.53
N PRO A 504 7.39 3.83 23.73
CA PRO A 504 7.98 3.61 22.43
C PRO A 504 9.26 2.76 22.49
N PHE A 505 9.59 2.03 21.42
CA PHE A 505 10.80 1.19 21.42
C PHE A 505 12.10 2.00 21.30
N GLY A 506 12.07 3.10 20.55
CA GLY A 506 13.26 3.92 20.26
C GLY A 506 13.52 5.08 21.24
N CYS A 507 12.59 5.38 22.15
CA CYS A 507 12.75 6.44 23.14
C CYS A 507 11.70 6.38 24.27
N SER A 508 11.67 7.43 25.10
CA SER A 508 10.64 7.65 26.11
C SER A 508 9.80 8.90 25.81
N ILE A 509 8.48 8.78 25.96
CA ILE A 509 7.59 9.95 26.06
C ILE A 509 7.75 10.53 27.47
N PRO A 510 8.12 11.82 27.63
CA PRO A 510 8.16 12.47 28.92
C PRO A 510 6.79 12.43 29.60
N ARG A 511 6.79 12.22 30.93
CA ARG A 511 5.56 12.32 31.73
C ARG A 511 4.95 13.70 31.56
N PHE A 512 3.61 13.79 31.50
CA PHE A 512 2.93 15.08 31.39
C PHE A 512 3.28 16.02 32.55
N ASP A 513 3.67 17.25 32.22
CA ASP A 513 3.91 18.33 33.18
C ASP A 513 3.00 19.51 32.83
N ALA A 514 2.02 19.75 33.71
CA ALA A 514 0.99 20.76 33.51
C ALA A 514 1.56 22.18 33.41
N LEU A 515 2.49 22.54 34.28
CA LEU A 515 3.08 23.89 34.30
C LEU A 515 3.96 24.11 33.07
N ARG A 516 4.74 23.09 32.67
CA ARG A 516 5.56 23.15 31.46
C ARG A 516 4.69 23.26 30.20
N PHE A 517 3.61 22.48 30.12
CA PHE A 517 2.68 22.55 28.99
C PHE A 517 2.00 23.93 28.91
N LEU A 518 1.38 24.40 30.00
CA LEU A 518 0.74 25.72 30.06
C LEU A 518 1.75 26.85 29.81
N GLY A 519 2.99 26.70 30.27
CA GLY A 519 4.09 27.63 29.97
C GLY A 519 4.40 27.75 28.48
N LYS A 520 4.50 26.62 27.76
CA LYS A 520 4.67 26.59 26.28
C LYS A 520 3.46 27.20 25.55
N MET A 521 2.28 27.10 26.14
CA MET A 521 0.99 27.52 25.59
C MET A 521 0.57 28.92 26.04
N ARG A 522 1.42 29.61 26.79
CA ARG A 522 1.14 30.97 27.25
C ARG A 522 0.82 31.88 26.06
N ARG A 523 -0.30 32.61 26.16
CA ARG A 523 -0.83 33.51 25.10
C ARG A 523 -1.18 32.82 23.78
N LYS A 524 -1.38 31.50 23.80
CA LYS A 524 -1.76 30.72 22.62
C LYS A 524 -3.15 30.11 22.79
N ARG A 525 -3.78 29.82 21.67
CA ARG A 525 -5.02 29.06 21.57
C ARG A 525 -4.70 27.67 21.03
N ILE A 526 -5.20 26.65 21.71
CA ILE A 526 -5.14 25.25 21.25
C ILE A 526 -6.57 24.82 20.96
N MET A 527 -6.82 24.27 19.76
CA MET A 527 -8.15 23.81 19.40
C MET A 527 -8.11 22.37 18.89
N LEU A 528 -8.90 21.52 19.55
CA LEU A 528 -9.15 20.12 19.23
C LEU A 528 -10.43 20.06 18.40
N VAL A 529 -10.31 19.74 17.11
CA VAL A 529 -11.39 19.80 16.12
C VAL A 529 -11.74 18.39 15.67
N GLY A 530 -13.01 18.01 15.82
CA GLY A 530 -13.48 16.72 15.30
C GLY A 530 -14.67 16.18 16.05
N ASP A 531 -14.61 14.91 16.43
CA ASP A 531 -15.76 14.15 16.95
C ASP A 531 -15.80 14.00 18.49
N SER A 532 -16.68 13.13 18.98
CA SER A 532 -16.83 12.86 20.41
C SER A 532 -15.60 12.21 21.06
N ILE A 533 -14.76 11.51 20.29
CA ILE A 533 -13.48 10.96 20.74
C ILE A 533 -12.43 12.07 20.83
N MET A 534 -12.52 13.12 20.01
CA MET A 534 -11.71 14.33 20.20
C MET A 534 -12.14 15.14 21.41
N ARG A 535 -13.45 15.23 21.69
CA ARG A 535 -13.94 15.77 22.97
C ARG A 535 -13.42 14.96 24.16
N ASN A 536 -13.36 13.63 24.05
CA ASN A 536 -12.79 12.76 25.08
C ASN A 536 -11.31 13.09 25.35
N GLN A 537 -10.51 13.40 24.32
CA GLN A 537 -9.13 13.88 24.49
C GLN A 537 -9.05 15.27 25.10
N TRP A 538 -9.97 16.18 24.75
CA TRP A 538 -10.07 17.51 25.36
C TRP A 538 -10.38 17.45 26.86
N GLU A 539 -11.34 16.61 27.27
CA GLU A 539 -11.71 16.42 28.70
C GLU A 539 -10.49 15.92 29.50
N SER A 540 -9.72 14.98 28.95
CA SER A 540 -8.43 14.53 29.52
C SER A 540 -7.42 15.67 29.63
N LEU A 541 -7.20 16.45 28.56
CA LEU A 541 -6.21 17.52 28.54
C LEU A 541 -6.53 18.61 29.57
N VAL A 542 -7.80 18.99 29.70
CA VAL A 542 -8.26 19.95 30.71
C VAL A 542 -7.99 19.40 32.11
N CYS A 543 -8.27 18.13 32.37
CA CYS A 543 -8.04 17.54 33.69
C CYS A 543 -6.56 17.38 34.04
N LEU A 544 -5.69 17.16 33.04
CA LEU A 544 -4.24 17.17 33.21
C LEU A 544 -3.70 18.54 33.65
N VAL A 545 -4.32 19.65 33.23
CA VAL A 545 -3.80 21.01 33.50
C VAL A 545 -4.56 21.75 34.60
N GLN A 546 -5.83 21.45 34.84
CA GLN A 546 -6.67 22.28 35.72
C GLN A 546 -6.17 22.34 37.17
N GLY A 547 -5.48 21.28 37.63
CA GLY A 547 -5.05 21.15 39.03
C GLY A 547 -4.02 22.20 39.45
N VAL A 548 -3.24 22.74 38.51
CA VAL A 548 -2.22 23.77 38.79
C VAL A 548 -2.76 25.20 38.62
N ILE A 549 -4.03 25.37 38.27
CA ILE A 549 -4.68 26.67 38.07
C ILE A 549 -5.70 26.91 39.20
N PRO A 550 -5.61 28.06 39.92
CA PRO A 550 -6.56 28.41 40.98
C PRO A 550 -8.01 28.45 40.48
N THR A 551 -8.97 28.03 41.31
CA THR A 551 -10.40 27.92 40.97
C THR A 551 -11.00 29.22 40.42
N GLY A 552 -10.64 30.39 40.97
CA GLY A 552 -11.11 31.69 40.47
C GLY A 552 -10.43 32.17 39.17
N ARG A 553 -9.43 31.45 38.68
CA ARG A 553 -8.59 31.80 37.51
C ARG A 553 -8.75 30.82 36.35
N LYS A 554 -9.75 29.94 36.43
CA LYS A 554 -10.16 29.03 35.35
C LYS A 554 -11.66 29.06 35.12
N LYS A 555 -12.10 28.95 33.88
CA LYS A 555 -13.53 28.85 33.52
C LYS A 555 -13.73 28.10 32.21
N VAL A 556 -14.92 27.55 32.02
CA VAL A 556 -15.34 26.98 30.73
C VAL A 556 -16.43 27.85 30.13
N THR A 557 -16.31 28.14 28.84
CA THR A 557 -17.33 28.88 28.06
C THR A 557 -17.84 28.01 26.92
N TYR A 558 -19.12 28.16 26.60
CA TYR A 558 -19.79 27.43 25.52
C TYR A 558 -20.28 28.42 24.47
N ASN A 559 -19.99 28.17 23.21
CA ASN A 559 -20.43 29.01 22.10
C ASN A 559 -20.79 28.14 20.88
N GLY A 560 -22.06 27.77 20.76
CA GLY A 560 -22.57 26.92 19.68
C GLY A 560 -21.82 25.58 19.60
N PRO A 561 -21.13 25.28 18.48
CA PRO A 561 -20.36 24.03 18.32
C PRO A 561 -19.02 24.01 19.08
N SER A 562 -18.67 25.09 19.79
CA SER A 562 -17.38 25.25 20.47
C SER A 562 -17.51 25.26 22.00
N MET A 563 -16.51 24.68 22.67
CA MET A 563 -16.28 24.76 24.11
C MET A 563 -14.84 25.20 24.37
N ALA A 564 -14.61 26.09 25.32
CA ALA A 564 -13.26 26.58 25.64
C ALA A 564 -13.01 26.60 27.14
N PHE A 565 -11.95 25.92 27.59
CA PHE A 565 -11.39 26.04 28.93
C PHE A 565 -10.34 27.14 28.93
N HIS A 566 -10.50 28.13 29.80
CA HIS A 566 -9.62 29.29 29.91
C HIS A 566 -8.73 29.17 31.13
N ALA A 567 -7.42 29.24 30.92
CA ALA A 567 -6.42 29.31 31.99
C ALA A 567 -5.89 30.75 32.07
N MET A 568 -6.50 31.58 32.92
CA MET A 568 -6.33 33.03 32.89
C MET A 568 -4.89 33.48 33.22
N ASP A 569 -4.21 32.78 34.12
CA ASP A 569 -2.82 33.11 34.52
C ASP A 569 -1.77 32.85 33.42
N PHE A 570 -2.16 32.06 32.43
CA PHE A 570 -1.35 31.73 31.26
C PHE A 570 -1.85 32.43 30.00
N GLU A 571 -2.95 33.18 30.08
CA GLU A 571 -3.57 33.85 28.93
C GLU A 571 -3.84 32.87 27.77
N THR A 572 -4.20 31.62 28.08
CA THR A 572 -4.37 30.54 27.09
C THR A 572 -5.76 29.92 27.17
N SER A 573 -6.25 29.41 26.03
CA SER A 573 -7.47 28.62 25.92
C SER A 573 -7.19 27.25 25.31
N ILE A 574 -7.83 26.23 25.89
CA ILE A 574 -7.90 24.87 25.34
C ILE A 574 -9.33 24.66 24.87
N GLU A 575 -9.50 24.52 23.57
CA GLU A 575 -10.79 24.60 22.89
C GLU A 575 -11.13 23.26 22.24
N PHE A 576 -12.42 22.92 22.24
CA PHE A 576 -12.99 21.83 21.47
C PHE A 576 -13.97 22.41 20.45
N PHE A 577 -13.89 21.97 19.19
CA PHE A 577 -14.82 22.37 18.14
C PHE A 577 -15.43 21.13 17.48
N TRP A 578 -16.76 21.05 17.47
CA TRP A 578 -17.50 19.94 16.86
C TRP A 578 -17.50 20.05 15.33
N ALA A 579 -16.70 19.20 14.68
CA ALA A 579 -16.65 19.06 13.22
C ALA A 579 -16.24 17.64 12.81
N PRO A 580 -17.04 16.60 13.12
CA PRO A 580 -16.65 15.19 12.96
C PRO A 580 -16.28 14.80 11.52
N LEU A 581 -16.88 15.45 10.52
CA LEU A 581 -16.63 15.23 9.10
C LEU A 581 -15.68 16.28 8.51
N LEU A 582 -15.26 17.30 9.27
CA LEU A 582 -14.52 18.50 8.86
C LEU A 582 -15.24 19.37 7.81
N VAL A 583 -15.76 18.77 6.75
CA VAL A 583 -16.60 19.38 5.72
C VAL A 583 -18.05 19.57 6.19
N GLU A 584 -18.84 20.27 5.40
CA GLU A 584 -20.16 20.75 5.81
C GLU A 584 -21.28 19.71 5.61
N LEU A 585 -22.09 19.52 6.65
CA LEU A 585 -23.33 18.73 6.61
C LEU A 585 -24.52 19.67 6.71
N LYS A 586 -25.33 19.76 5.65
CA LYS A 586 -26.48 20.68 5.57
C LYS A 586 -27.80 19.93 5.49
N LYS A 587 -28.89 20.62 5.83
CA LYS A 587 -30.25 20.12 5.62
C LYS A 587 -30.72 20.52 4.22
N GLY A 588 -30.98 19.54 3.38
CA GLY A 588 -31.62 19.70 2.07
C GLY A 588 -33.14 19.56 2.15
N ASN A 589 -33.76 19.40 0.97
CA ASN A 589 -35.21 19.26 0.84
C ASN A 589 -35.76 18.07 1.65
N GLN A 590 -36.98 18.22 2.17
CA GLN A 590 -37.64 17.21 3.01
C GLN A 590 -36.81 16.78 4.24
N ASN A 591 -36.01 17.70 4.80
CA ASN A 591 -35.19 17.48 6.00
C ASN A 591 -34.10 16.39 5.83
N LYS A 592 -33.71 16.09 4.58
CA LYS A 592 -32.62 15.16 4.26
C LYS A 592 -31.27 15.78 4.58
N ARG A 593 -30.36 15.01 5.15
CA ARG A 593 -28.99 15.42 5.53
C ARG A 593 -28.07 15.24 4.33
N VAL A 594 -27.48 16.32 3.84
CA VAL A 594 -26.64 16.36 2.63
C VAL A 594 -25.21 16.70 3.04
N LEU A 595 -24.28 15.78 2.78
CA LEU A 595 -22.86 15.96 3.07
C LEU A 595 -22.16 16.58 1.85
N HIS A 596 -21.74 17.84 1.98
CA HIS A 596 -21.02 18.57 0.95
C HIS A 596 -19.52 18.27 1.07
N LEU A 597 -18.97 17.54 0.10
CA LEU A 597 -17.58 17.08 0.16
C LEU A 597 -16.56 18.18 -0.23
N ASP A 598 -17.02 19.25 -0.84
CA ASP A 598 -16.24 20.38 -1.36
C ASP A 598 -16.46 21.70 -0.59
N MET A 599 -17.32 21.71 0.44
CA MET A 599 -17.58 22.87 1.29
C MET A 599 -17.02 22.67 2.69
N ILE A 600 -16.32 23.69 3.23
CA ILE A 600 -15.69 23.62 4.55
C ILE A 600 -15.70 24.94 5.33
N GLU A 601 -15.99 26.07 4.70
CA GLU A 601 -15.79 27.41 5.28
C GLU A 601 -16.67 27.70 6.49
N ASP A 602 -17.90 27.13 6.57
CA ASP A 602 -18.79 27.31 7.72
C ASP A 602 -18.16 26.75 9.01
N ASN A 603 -17.42 25.66 8.89
CA ASN A 603 -16.64 25.08 9.99
C ASN A 603 -15.30 25.81 10.14
N ALA A 604 -14.60 26.01 9.02
CA ALA A 604 -13.19 26.42 9.02
C ALA A 604 -12.95 27.88 9.42
N ARG A 605 -13.97 28.73 9.34
CA ARG A 605 -13.93 30.11 9.84
C ARG A 605 -13.53 30.21 11.32
N TYR A 606 -13.80 29.17 12.12
CA TYR A 606 -13.45 29.15 13.55
C TYR A 606 -11.99 28.72 13.82
N TRP A 607 -11.34 28.09 12.84
CA TRP A 607 -9.98 27.54 13.00
C TRP A 607 -8.89 28.57 12.66
N LYS A 608 -9.26 29.63 11.91
CA LYS A 608 -8.32 30.70 11.55
C LYS A 608 -7.81 31.42 12.80
N GLY A 609 -6.50 31.69 12.84
CA GLY A 609 -5.85 32.39 13.93
C GLY A 609 -5.69 31.57 15.22
N VAL A 610 -5.84 30.25 15.16
CA VAL A 610 -5.47 29.33 16.25
C VAL A 610 -3.99 28.95 16.11
N ASP A 611 -3.26 28.90 17.23
CA ASP A 611 -1.81 28.61 17.24
C ASP A 611 -1.50 27.11 17.13
N VAL A 612 -2.33 26.26 17.74
CA VAL A 612 -2.20 24.79 17.67
C VAL A 612 -3.54 24.17 17.33
N LEU A 613 -3.63 23.57 16.16
CA LEU A 613 -4.80 22.84 15.69
C LEU A 613 -4.54 21.34 15.76
N VAL A 614 -5.45 20.59 16.40
CA VAL A 614 -5.42 19.13 16.45
C VAL A 614 -6.70 18.62 15.84
N PHE A 615 -6.62 18.07 14.63
CA PHE A 615 -7.76 17.52 13.90
C PHE A 615 -7.89 16.02 14.13
N ASP A 616 -9.12 15.54 14.15
CA ASP A 616 -9.40 14.17 13.74
C ASP A 616 -10.65 14.09 12.88
N SER A 617 -10.69 13.04 12.08
CA SER A 617 -11.87 12.66 11.34
C SER A 617 -11.67 11.24 10.88
N ALA A 618 -12.57 10.32 11.22
CA ALA A 618 -12.61 8.95 10.68
C ALA A 618 -13.83 8.20 11.23
N HIS A 619 -14.08 8.30 12.54
CA HIS A 619 -15.11 7.51 13.23
C HIS A 619 -16.48 7.62 12.55
N TRP A 620 -16.92 8.84 12.27
CA TRP A 620 -18.23 9.12 11.67
C TRP A 620 -18.34 8.68 10.20
N TRP A 621 -17.22 8.58 9.50
CA TRP A 621 -17.17 8.10 8.12
C TRP A 621 -17.35 6.58 8.00
N THR A 622 -17.16 5.85 9.10
CA THR A 622 -17.32 4.40 9.16
C THR A 622 -18.75 3.94 9.50
N HIS A 623 -19.66 4.87 9.80
CA HIS A 623 -21.06 4.55 10.07
C HIS A 623 -21.84 4.24 8.79
N SER A 624 -22.68 3.20 8.83
CA SER A 624 -23.49 2.75 7.68
C SER A 624 -24.92 2.41 8.09
N GLY A 625 -25.82 2.29 7.10
CA GLY A 625 -27.23 2.00 7.32
C GLY A 625 -27.92 3.06 8.19
N GLU A 626 -28.70 2.61 9.18
CA GLU A 626 -29.44 3.48 10.11
C GLU A 626 -28.53 4.37 10.99
N SER A 627 -27.25 4.02 11.12
CA SER A 627 -26.27 4.82 11.86
C SER A 627 -25.58 5.90 11.02
N SER A 628 -25.86 5.96 9.70
CA SER A 628 -25.28 6.96 8.81
C SER A 628 -25.65 8.38 9.24
N SER A 629 -24.67 9.28 9.15
CA SER A 629 -24.82 10.68 9.56
C SER A 629 -25.36 11.58 8.46
N TRP A 630 -25.42 11.08 7.23
CA TRP A 630 -25.96 11.75 6.06
C TRP A 630 -26.85 10.80 5.26
N ASP A 631 -27.72 11.39 4.44
CA ASP A 631 -28.60 10.65 3.52
C ASP A 631 -28.07 10.71 2.08
N TYR A 632 -27.44 11.83 1.69
CA TYR A 632 -26.86 12.04 0.36
C TYR A 632 -25.50 12.74 0.43
N TYR A 633 -24.69 12.58 -0.62
CA TYR A 633 -23.48 13.36 -0.84
C TYR A 633 -23.73 14.45 -1.88
N MET A 634 -22.97 15.55 -1.79
CA MET A 634 -22.94 16.61 -2.80
C MET A 634 -21.50 16.95 -3.17
N GLU A 635 -21.25 17.11 -4.46
CA GLU A 635 -20.00 17.61 -5.03
C GLU A 635 -20.33 18.60 -6.15
N GLY A 636 -19.96 19.87 -5.99
CA GLY A 636 -20.46 20.97 -6.80
C GLY A 636 -21.99 21.03 -6.74
N ASN A 637 -22.63 20.97 -7.91
CA ASN A 637 -24.09 20.98 -8.03
C ASN A 637 -24.70 19.57 -8.20
N ARG A 638 -23.91 18.50 -8.02
CA ARG A 638 -24.36 17.11 -8.25
C ARG A 638 -24.66 16.40 -6.94
N ILE A 639 -25.90 15.91 -6.81
CA ILE A 639 -26.30 14.99 -5.74
C ILE A 639 -25.85 13.58 -6.09
N ILE A 640 -25.19 12.90 -5.16
CA ILE A 640 -24.73 11.52 -5.29
C ILE A 640 -25.38 10.70 -4.17
N THR A 641 -26.13 9.68 -4.56
CA THR A 641 -26.91 8.84 -3.64
C THR A 641 -26.18 7.59 -3.17
N ASN A 642 -25.16 7.16 -3.91
CA ASN A 642 -24.34 6.02 -3.56
C ASN A 642 -22.86 6.34 -3.84
N MET A 643 -22.03 6.29 -2.81
CA MET A 643 -20.58 6.47 -2.88
C MET A 643 -19.95 5.65 -1.77
N ASN A 644 -18.82 5.01 -2.08
CA ASN A 644 -18.00 4.34 -1.07
C ASN A 644 -17.61 5.37 0.03
N PRO A 645 -17.88 5.09 1.32
CA PRO A 645 -17.55 6.02 2.41
C PRO A 645 -16.07 6.42 2.48
N MET A 646 -15.14 5.55 2.07
CA MET A 646 -13.71 5.88 2.04
C MET A 646 -13.34 6.82 0.89
N VAL A 647 -14.05 6.75 -0.24
CA VAL A 647 -13.93 7.73 -1.33
C VAL A 647 -14.46 9.09 -0.87
N ALA A 648 -15.60 9.09 -0.17
CA ALA A 648 -16.17 10.30 0.41
C ALA A 648 -15.22 10.91 1.46
N TYR A 649 -14.65 10.08 2.33
CA TYR A 649 -13.67 10.48 3.33
C TYR A 649 -12.40 11.07 2.69
N HIS A 650 -11.85 10.43 1.65
CA HIS A 650 -10.72 10.96 0.90
C HIS A 650 -11.04 12.33 0.27
N LYS A 651 -12.22 12.49 -0.34
CA LYS A 651 -12.67 13.77 -0.91
C LYS A 651 -12.80 14.87 0.16
N GLY A 652 -13.45 14.56 1.28
CA GLY A 652 -13.60 15.49 2.40
C GLY A 652 -12.26 15.91 3.00
N LEU A 653 -11.37 14.96 3.26
CA LEU A 653 -10.01 15.25 3.71
C LEU A 653 -9.20 16.04 2.69
N SER A 654 -9.37 15.79 1.40
CA SER A 654 -8.71 16.58 0.34
C SER A 654 -9.17 18.03 0.35
N THR A 655 -10.44 18.29 0.65
CA THR A 655 -10.97 19.66 0.84
C THR A 655 -10.38 20.32 2.08
N TRP A 656 -10.30 19.61 3.21
CA TRP A 656 -9.62 20.09 4.42
C TRP A 656 -8.13 20.40 4.16
N ALA A 657 -7.42 19.49 3.51
CA ALA A 657 -6.01 19.64 3.18
C ALA A 657 -5.76 20.89 2.33
N ARG A 658 -6.58 21.09 1.29
CA ARG A 658 -6.53 22.29 0.44
C ARG A 658 -6.80 23.56 1.23
N TRP A 659 -7.76 23.54 2.15
CA TRP A 659 -8.05 24.69 3.00
C TRP A 659 -6.87 25.03 3.89
N VAL A 660 -6.25 24.03 4.54
CA VAL A 660 -5.05 24.21 5.37
C VAL A 660 -3.91 24.82 4.57
N ASP A 661 -3.59 24.24 3.40
CA ASP A 661 -2.52 24.71 2.51
C ASP A 661 -2.70 26.17 2.05
N LEU A 662 -3.95 26.62 1.89
CA LEU A 662 -4.25 27.96 1.39
C LEU A 662 -4.46 29.01 2.49
N ASN A 663 -4.85 28.62 3.69
CA ASN A 663 -5.33 29.56 4.72
C ASN A 663 -4.45 29.64 5.96
N LEU A 664 -3.54 28.69 6.20
CA LEU A 664 -2.70 28.67 7.40
C LEU A 664 -1.25 29.03 7.07
N ASP A 665 -0.58 29.64 8.04
CA ASP A 665 0.85 29.98 7.98
C ASP A 665 1.64 29.05 8.92
N PRO A 666 2.59 28.23 8.40
CA PRO A 666 3.35 27.28 9.21
C PRO A 666 4.31 27.94 10.21
N GLN A 667 4.56 29.25 10.09
CA GLN A 667 5.33 30.01 11.09
C GLN A 667 4.49 30.40 12.31
N ARG A 668 3.15 30.45 12.16
CA ARG A 668 2.22 30.91 13.20
C ARG A 668 1.41 29.76 13.79
N THR A 669 1.00 28.81 12.96
CA THR A 669 0.12 27.72 13.35
C THR A 669 0.83 26.38 13.21
N ARG A 670 0.71 25.53 14.23
CA ARG A 670 1.08 24.12 14.15
C ARG A 670 -0.16 23.28 13.97
N VAL A 671 -0.12 22.34 13.02
CA VAL A 671 -1.25 21.47 12.70
C VAL A 671 -0.87 20.03 12.99
N PHE A 672 -1.70 19.38 13.80
CA PHE A 672 -1.65 17.95 14.09
C PHE A 672 -2.89 17.29 13.50
N PHE A 673 -2.74 16.08 12.99
CA PHE A 673 -3.86 15.22 12.65
C PHE A 673 -3.72 13.92 13.42
N ARG A 674 -4.70 13.59 14.26
CA ARG A 674 -4.76 12.35 15.03
C ARG A 674 -5.35 11.24 14.18
N SER A 675 -4.67 10.10 14.09
CA SER A 675 -5.19 8.94 13.38
C SER A 675 -6.41 8.33 14.09
N MET A 676 -7.11 7.40 13.43
CA MET A 676 -8.38 6.87 13.92
C MET A 676 -8.22 6.11 15.24
N SER A 677 -9.10 6.38 16.20
CA SER A 677 -9.28 5.54 17.39
C SER A 677 -10.12 4.30 17.03
N PRO A 678 -9.59 3.06 17.20
CA PRO A 678 -10.31 1.84 16.89
C PRO A 678 -11.54 1.63 17.80
N ARG A 679 -12.60 1.06 17.22
CA ARG A 679 -13.79 0.59 17.95
C ARG A 679 -13.68 -0.92 18.17
N HIS A 680 -13.97 -1.43 19.36
CA HIS A 680 -13.90 -2.87 19.67
C HIS A 680 -15.32 -3.47 19.71
N ASN A 681 -15.77 -4.14 18.65
CA ASN A 681 -17.14 -4.65 18.54
C ASN A 681 -17.22 -6.14 18.14
N ARG A 682 -18.44 -6.69 18.04
CA ARG A 682 -18.65 -8.11 17.71
C ARG A 682 -18.29 -8.46 16.27
N GLN A 683 -18.28 -7.47 15.36
CA GLN A 683 -17.99 -7.64 13.93
C GLN A 683 -16.50 -7.70 13.63
N ASN A 684 -15.64 -7.12 14.48
CA ASN A 684 -14.19 -7.25 14.37
C ASN A 684 -13.59 -8.30 15.33
N GLY A 685 -14.42 -9.06 16.06
CA GLY A 685 -13.99 -10.16 16.91
C GLY A 685 -13.64 -9.79 18.36
N TRP A 686 -13.76 -8.52 18.76
CA TRP A 686 -13.25 -8.02 20.04
C TRP A 686 -14.33 -7.29 20.85
N LYS A 687 -15.00 -7.98 21.78
CA LYS A 687 -15.87 -7.29 22.75
C LYS A 687 -15.03 -6.60 23.82
N CYS A 688 -15.33 -5.33 24.15
CA CYS A 688 -14.71 -4.63 25.28
C CYS A 688 -15.34 -4.98 26.65
N TYR A 689 -16.47 -5.69 26.65
CA TYR A 689 -17.14 -6.11 27.89
C TYR A 689 -16.29 -7.09 28.71
N ASN A 690 -16.21 -6.88 30.02
CA ASN A 690 -15.42 -7.65 31.00
C ASN A 690 -13.91 -7.73 30.70
N GLN A 691 -13.36 -6.78 29.94
CA GLN A 691 -11.92 -6.73 29.68
C GLN A 691 -11.22 -5.88 30.74
N ARG A 692 -10.18 -6.44 31.37
CA ARG A 692 -9.42 -5.79 32.46
C ARG A 692 -7.94 -5.57 32.16
N GLN A 693 -7.47 -6.10 31.04
CA GLN A 693 -6.06 -6.11 30.66
C GLN A 693 -5.91 -5.78 29.17
N PRO A 694 -4.85 -5.05 28.78
CA PRO A 694 -4.52 -4.86 27.38
C PRO A 694 -4.33 -6.18 26.64
N ILE A 695 -4.55 -6.15 25.33
CA ILE A 695 -4.17 -7.24 24.43
C ILE A 695 -2.63 -7.29 24.40
N GLN A 696 -2.04 -8.47 24.66
CA GLN A 696 -0.59 -8.63 24.72
C GLN A 696 0.06 -8.66 23.33
N SER A 697 -0.63 -9.22 22.34
CA SER A 697 -0.18 -9.31 20.95
C SER A 697 -1.36 -9.48 20.01
N PHE A 698 -1.26 -8.94 18.79
CA PHE A 698 -2.16 -9.28 17.70
C PHE A 698 -1.51 -10.35 16.83
N SER A 699 -2.26 -11.35 16.39
CA SER A 699 -1.82 -12.27 15.33
C SER A 699 -1.71 -11.55 13.97
N HIS A 700 -2.49 -10.49 13.77
CA HIS A 700 -2.44 -9.59 12.61
C HIS A 700 -2.82 -8.16 13.03
N ILE A 701 -1.95 -7.17 12.78
CA ILE A 701 -2.28 -5.75 13.01
C ILE A 701 -2.99 -5.24 11.75
N HIS A 702 -4.32 -5.12 11.80
CA HIS A 702 -5.07 -4.51 10.70
C HIS A 702 -4.94 -2.98 10.78
N VAL A 703 -4.26 -2.39 9.79
CA VAL A 703 -4.30 -0.94 9.57
C VAL A 703 -5.66 -0.60 8.96
N PRO A 704 -6.50 0.20 9.64
CA PRO A 704 -7.82 0.52 9.12
C PRO A 704 -7.76 1.42 7.87
N GLU A 705 -8.67 1.22 6.93
CA GLU A 705 -8.76 2.00 5.68
C GLU A 705 -8.71 3.52 5.88
N PRO A 706 -9.38 4.13 6.89
CA PRO A 706 -9.27 5.56 7.13
C PRO A 706 -7.83 6.03 7.41
N VAL A 707 -6.99 5.21 8.05
CA VAL A 707 -5.59 5.60 8.33
C VAL A 707 -4.80 5.67 7.03
N VAL A 708 -5.02 4.72 6.12
CA VAL A 708 -4.38 4.70 4.79
C VAL A 708 -4.79 5.93 3.98
N VAL A 709 -6.09 6.25 3.96
CA VAL A 709 -6.61 7.44 3.27
C VAL A 709 -6.02 8.72 3.86
N LEU A 710 -5.98 8.83 5.20
CA LEU A 710 -5.39 9.98 5.88
C LEU A 710 -3.92 10.17 5.49
N GLN A 711 -3.11 9.12 5.60
CA GLN A 711 -1.69 9.18 5.23
C GLN A 711 -1.51 9.58 3.77
N ALA A 712 -2.34 9.07 2.85
CA ALA A 712 -2.29 9.43 1.43
C ALA A 712 -2.59 10.92 1.19
N VAL A 713 -3.55 11.51 1.93
CA VAL A 713 -3.86 12.95 1.84
C VAL A 713 -2.72 13.79 2.42
N LEU A 714 -2.24 13.45 3.62
CA LEU A 714 -1.17 14.20 4.28
C LEU A 714 0.11 14.25 3.45
N LYS A 715 0.49 13.14 2.79
CA LYS A 715 1.67 13.09 1.88
C LYS A 715 1.61 14.09 0.74
N ARG A 716 0.42 14.56 0.36
CA ARG A 716 0.21 15.49 -0.77
C ARG A 716 0.11 16.95 -0.33
N MET A 717 0.08 17.21 0.98
CA MET A 717 -0.04 18.57 1.53
C MET A 717 1.26 19.33 1.40
N ARG A 718 1.16 20.64 1.17
CA ARG A 718 2.31 21.56 1.21
C ARG A 718 2.58 22.05 2.63
N PHE A 719 1.53 22.24 3.41
CA PHE A 719 1.60 22.64 4.80
C PHE A 719 2.13 21.48 5.66
N PRO A 720 3.11 21.71 6.55
CA PRO A 720 3.62 20.66 7.43
C PRO A 720 2.57 20.28 8.49
N VAL A 721 2.03 19.07 8.36
CA VAL A 721 1.10 18.48 9.32
C VAL A 721 1.76 17.33 10.07
N TYR A 722 1.69 17.37 11.39
CA TYR A 722 2.20 16.30 12.25
C TYR A 722 1.13 15.21 12.40
N LEU A 723 1.42 14.01 11.91
CA LEU A 723 0.56 12.85 12.16
C LEU A 723 0.78 12.36 13.59
N GLN A 724 -0.24 12.50 14.43
CA GLN A 724 -0.30 11.87 15.74
C GLN A 724 -0.90 10.47 15.57
N ASP A 725 -0.05 9.50 15.21
CA ASP A 725 -0.53 8.13 14.99
C ASP A 725 -0.75 7.37 16.30
N ILE A 726 -2.03 7.19 16.64
CA ILE A 726 -2.50 6.52 17.86
C ILE A 726 -3.16 5.17 17.58
N THR A 727 -3.39 4.79 16.31
CA THR A 727 -4.33 3.72 15.97
C THR A 727 -3.88 2.38 16.55
N THR A 728 -2.64 1.97 16.28
CA THR A 728 -2.12 0.67 16.73
C THR A 728 -1.98 0.60 18.24
N MET A 729 -1.42 1.63 18.88
CA MET A 729 -1.29 1.64 20.35
C MET A 729 -2.64 1.55 21.04
N THR A 730 -3.64 2.25 20.50
CA THR A 730 -4.98 2.29 21.07
C THR A 730 -5.74 0.98 20.84
N ALA A 731 -5.45 0.25 19.75
CA ALA A 731 -6.05 -1.05 19.46
C ALA A 731 -5.77 -2.08 20.56
N PHE A 732 -4.61 -2.03 21.22
CA PHE A 732 -4.31 -2.95 22.32
C PHE A 732 -5.21 -2.75 23.55
N ARG A 733 -5.91 -1.61 23.66
CA ARG A 733 -6.52 -1.15 24.91
C ARG A 733 -8.00 -1.45 25.05
N ARG A 734 -8.45 -2.65 24.67
CA ARG A 734 -9.86 -3.04 24.86
C ARG A 734 -10.36 -2.90 26.31
N ASP A 735 -9.46 -2.96 27.29
CA ASP A 735 -9.69 -2.75 28.72
C ASP A 735 -10.04 -1.29 29.07
N GLY A 736 -9.59 -0.33 28.28
CA GLY A 736 -9.73 1.11 28.55
C GLY A 736 -11.10 1.69 28.20
N HIS A 737 -12.03 0.90 27.65
CA HIS A 737 -13.35 1.38 27.24
C HIS A 737 -14.35 1.45 28.41
N PRO A 738 -15.32 2.39 28.39
CA PRO A 738 -16.42 2.42 29.34
C PRO A 738 -17.27 1.15 29.32
N SER A 739 -17.42 0.51 28.16
CA SER A 739 -18.28 -0.65 27.99
C SER A 739 -19.70 -0.35 28.50
N VAL A 740 -20.17 -1.02 29.55
CA VAL A 740 -21.49 -0.78 30.16
C VAL A 740 -21.49 0.41 31.14
N TYR A 741 -20.32 0.90 31.56
CA TYR A 741 -20.12 1.93 32.58
C TYR A 741 -20.15 3.36 32.03
N ARG A 742 -21.00 3.63 31.02
CA ARG A 742 -21.21 4.98 30.45
C ARG A 742 -22.18 5.86 31.26
N LYS A 743 -22.82 5.27 32.27
CA LYS A 743 -23.73 5.94 33.22
C LYS A 743 -23.77 5.12 34.51
N ALA A 744 -24.16 5.75 35.62
CA ALA A 744 -24.32 5.06 36.91
C ALA A 744 -25.25 3.84 36.78
N ILE A 745 -24.77 2.69 37.25
CA ILE A 745 -25.52 1.43 37.25
C ILE A 745 -26.49 1.42 38.43
N SER A 746 -27.80 1.26 38.17
CA SER A 746 -28.82 1.12 39.21
C SER A 746 -28.74 -0.25 39.91
N GLU A 747 -29.27 -0.37 41.13
CA GLU A 747 -29.30 -1.64 41.89
C GLU A 747 -30.04 -2.77 41.15
N GLU A 748 -31.10 -2.45 40.40
CA GLU A 748 -31.80 -3.42 39.53
C GLU A 748 -30.93 -3.93 38.38
N MET A 749 -30.08 -3.07 37.80
CA MET A 749 -29.15 -3.45 36.73
C MET A 749 -27.99 -4.34 37.24
N LYS A 750 -27.66 -4.30 38.54
CA LYS A 750 -26.69 -5.21 39.17
C LYS A 750 -27.24 -6.64 39.32
N GLN A 751 -28.56 -6.81 39.40
CA GLN A 751 -29.21 -8.11 39.64
C GLN A 751 -29.53 -8.90 38.35
N LYS A 752 -29.48 -8.28 37.16
CA LYS A 752 -29.67 -8.96 35.85
C LYS A 752 -28.53 -8.65 34.87
N PRO A 753 -27.38 -9.33 34.97
CA PRO A 753 -26.29 -9.15 34.02
C PRO A 753 -26.66 -9.80 32.68
N GLY A 754 -26.82 -9.01 31.62
CA GLY A 754 -26.87 -9.53 30.24
C GLY A 754 -28.11 -9.19 29.40
N THR A 755 -29.17 -8.61 29.96
CA THR A 755 -30.34 -8.19 29.18
C THR A 755 -30.36 -6.67 28.98
N GLY A 756 -29.87 -6.20 27.83
CA GLY A 756 -30.23 -4.87 27.29
C GLY A 756 -29.25 -3.69 27.45
N LEU A 757 -28.05 -3.87 28.02
CA LEU A 757 -27.07 -2.78 28.13
C LEU A 757 -26.17 -2.69 26.89
N SER A 758 -26.44 -1.71 26.02
CA SER A 758 -25.55 -1.35 24.91
C SER A 758 -24.18 -0.92 25.44
N SER A 759 -23.12 -1.62 24.99
CA SER A 759 -21.73 -1.35 25.40
C SER A 759 -21.10 -0.27 24.53
N ASP A 760 -20.52 0.76 25.16
CA ASP A 760 -19.67 1.74 24.50
C ASP A 760 -18.23 1.21 24.42
N CYS A 761 -17.85 0.80 23.22
CA CYS A 761 -16.49 0.37 22.90
C CYS A 761 -15.83 1.29 21.85
N SER A 762 -16.23 2.56 21.82
CA SER A 762 -15.67 3.61 20.95
C SER A 762 -14.93 4.68 21.75
N HIS A 763 -15.52 5.11 22.87
CA HIS A 763 -14.93 6.12 23.78
C HIS A 763 -14.05 5.48 24.85
N TRP A 764 -13.32 6.29 25.61
CA TRP A 764 -12.35 5.84 26.60
C TRP A 764 -12.71 6.30 28.01
N CYS A 765 -12.51 5.41 28.98
CA CYS A 765 -12.53 5.80 30.39
C CYS A 765 -11.44 6.84 30.65
N LEU A 766 -11.76 7.82 31.49
CA LEU A 766 -10.82 8.81 31.99
C LEU A 766 -10.71 8.73 33.52
N PRO A 767 -9.48 8.77 34.07
CA PRO A 767 -8.18 8.79 33.40
C PRO A 767 -7.88 7.53 32.57
N GLY A 768 -6.99 7.60 31.58
CA GLY A 768 -6.74 6.46 30.69
C GLY A 768 -6.07 6.79 29.36
N VAL A 769 -6.42 6.05 28.30
CA VAL A 769 -5.74 6.10 26.99
C VAL A 769 -5.57 7.52 26.42
N PRO A 770 -6.58 8.42 26.47
CA PRO A 770 -6.42 9.78 25.98
C PRO A 770 -5.35 10.61 26.71
N ASP A 771 -4.99 10.26 27.94
CA ASP A 771 -3.91 10.93 28.67
C ASP A 771 -2.57 10.72 27.95
N ILE A 772 -2.34 9.53 27.40
CA ILE A 772 -1.14 9.21 26.61
C ILE A 772 -1.12 9.98 25.30
N TRP A 773 -2.28 10.17 24.65
CA TRP A 773 -2.36 11.02 23.46
C TRP A 773 -1.96 12.46 23.81
N ASN A 774 -2.34 12.95 25.00
CA ASN A 774 -1.95 14.29 25.45
C ASN A 774 -0.47 14.37 25.86
N GLU A 775 0.12 13.30 26.39
CA GLU A 775 1.58 13.19 26.59
C GLU A 775 2.35 13.26 25.26
N MET A 776 1.89 12.53 24.23
CA MET A 776 2.45 12.62 22.87
C MET A 776 2.34 14.03 22.30
N LEU A 777 1.15 14.65 22.40
CA LEU A 777 0.92 16.01 21.93
C LEU A 777 1.86 17.00 22.65
N SER A 778 1.97 16.92 23.98
CA SER A 778 2.84 17.77 24.80
C SER A 778 4.33 17.65 24.44
N ALA A 779 4.76 16.45 24.03
CA ALA A 779 6.12 16.20 23.55
C ALA A 779 6.40 16.83 22.18
N LEU A 780 5.38 16.95 21.32
CA LEU A 780 5.51 17.47 19.95
C LEU A 780 5.33 19.00 19.83
N VAL A 781 4.71 19.64 20.83
CA VAL A 781 4.44 21.09 20.84
C VAL A 781 5.53 21.94 21.45
#